data_AF-A0AAW1S6P5-F1
#
_entry.id   AF-A0AAW1S6P5-F1
#
_cell.length_a   1.000
_cell.length_b   1.000
_cell.length_c   1.000
_cell.angle_alpha   90.00
_cell.angle_beta   90.00
_cell.angle_gamma   90.00
#
_symmetry.space_group_name_H-M   'P 1'
#
loop_
_entity.id
_entity.type
_entity.pdbx_description
1 polymer ?
#
loop_
_entity_poly.entity_id
_entity_poly.type
_entity_poly.pdbx_seq_one_letter_code
_entity_poly.pdbx_strand_id
1 'polypeptide(L)'
;MAQVVIGGVGDADLIESCGRVSSGSGVQLDTTALARLQKEAVPKDKHQPEAAGEAILQAPSYLTREQARAVIFAKLVTLVTGSTGAQPQLLSFLNELLAHDIVPQLPAGESDSAALDQLAATCRGEGQCRNSSSPDVQSLAQALQSEGCTCSGISSAERVSIQRSGPATCGVAALALFSNRKLSVLATAVAALSCEALQAAVIFPAGDEAGLAKSTQEIYNDLQGFVEGSKQVTSKRKGSSALQESIDHIAEVHGALALAQTHAASKLKPEMARPASRPDKAGHVGASRSLLGYLLLLARAALDAGRLSLVRLQALTATSPLLQDVQVTAGLKLQQAAESTSAASAKIDNRLDREGPSLQAALALSDAVSALQESLAAEAFAALLTLRQQAGPPVLQPNGNAPMEAAVTSDAAPKADKKAAKKKGKTAGPALGKGSGHLLSALAAAASGVSGEAAECINAGPEDTLVWGLLQNSSSSDLSKASRGVQDLLDPLKPNLEPLLGSLRSIMEANQARRRPKVAKGARDLVPAQMMVRQAAIGALTGVFTRHGAVAIDTPVFELRETLTGKYGEDSKLIYDLADQGGEILSLRYDLTVPFARYVALHGVSQIKRYHMAKVYRRDNPQMNRGRFREFMQCDFDIAGSYPPMIPDAEVLKVAAEALEQLQLGNFEIKLNHRQLLDAMMALAGVPASKTRAICSAIDKLDKEPWSAVRAEMVEQKGLSPAAADRIHGFILSEDAMNLRRQPQQLLAALSAPDHPFSSNADARTALEQLKILFDLLHRMQALDHIAFDLTLARGLDYYTGVIYEVILVGENVGAIAAGGRYDGLVGMFSGKDVPAVGVSFGIERMFNILEQRAAERAAAAGHKLRESQTQVLVASIGKNLQMQRLEVCQRLWASGIAAEFGYKANPVLKEQWNYAEEQGIPLMLFFGAEELEQGTAKIKIVSGPRKGSDDEVVQLSDIVAFVTACST
;
A
#
# COMPACT_ATOMS: atom_id res chain seq x y z
N MET A 1 -6.86 -32.15 12.01
CA MET A 1 -6.25 -30.84 11.68
C MET A 1 -4.94 -31.09 10.96
N ALA A 2 -4.58 -30.31 9.94
CA ALA A 2 -3.27 -30.45 9.28
C ALA A 2 -2.13 -30.15 10.29
N GLN A 3 -1.06 -30.94 10.27
CA GLN A 3 0.12 -30.73 11.11
C GLN A 3 0.86 -29.44 10.69
N VAL A 4 1.48 -28.77 11.66
CA VAL A 4 2.31 -27.59 11.45
C VAL A 4 3.76 -28.03 11.24
N VAL A 5 4.38 -27.67 10.12
CA VAL A 5 5.77 -28.02 9.81
C VAL A 5 6.72 -26.91 10.28
N ILE A 6 7.80 -27.25 10.98
CA ILE A 6 8.82 -26.29 11.46
C ILE A 6 10.24 -26.67 11.02
N GLY A 7 11.07 -25.69 10.65
CA GLY A 7 12.50 -25.85 10.35
C GLY A 7 12.93 -25.81 8.87
N GLY A 8 12.01 -25.62 7.93
CA GLY A 8 12.31 -25.53 6.48
C GLY A 8 12.66 -24.12 5.96
N VAL A 9 13.13 -24.03 4.70
CA VAL A 9 13.37 -22.76 3.97
C VAL A 9 12.05 -22.30 3.35
N GLY A 10 11.40 -21.30 3.94
CA GLY A 10 10.14 -20.72 3.40
C GLY A 10 9.07 -20.48 4.46
N ASP A 11 9.11 -19.28 5.05
CA ASP A 11 8.04 -18.45 5.59
C ASP A 11 6.70 -19.09 6.04
N ALA A 12 6.73 -20.02 7.01
CA ALA A 12 5.54 -20.30 7.80
C ALA A 12 5.26 -19.11 8.74
N ASP A 13 4.06 -18.51 8.70
CA ASP A 13 3.68 -17.50 9.70
C ASP A 13 3.68 -18.15 11.09
N LEU A 14 4.75 -17.91 11.86
CA LEU A 14 4.97 -18.52 13.18
C LEU A 14 3.87 -18.16 14.17
N ILE A 15 3.24 -16.99 14.02
CA ILE A 15 2.12 -16.55 14.87
C ILE A 15 0.89 -17.42 14.57
N GLU A 16 0.57 -17.63 13.29
CA GLU A 16 -0.53 -18.49 12.84
C GLU A 16 -0.32 -19.95 13.27
N SER A 17 0.91 -20.43 13.09
CA SER A 17 1.35 -21.75 13.50
C SER A 17 1.21 -21.96 15.01
N CYS A 18 1.62 -20.97 15.81
CA CYS A 18 1.48 -20.99 17.26
C CYS A 18 0.01 -21.07 17.68
N GLY A 19 -0.88 -20.27 17.08
CA GLY A 19 -2.31 -20.31 17.32
C GLY A 19 -2.91 -21.69 17.05
N ARG A 20 -2.63 -22.26 15.88
CA ARG A 20 -3.11 -23.60 15.48
C ARG A 20 -2.64 -24.71 16.43
N VAL A 21 -1.38 -24.67 16.86
CA VAL A 21 -0.82 -25.66 17.80
C VAL A 21 -1.43 -25.48 19.19
N SER A 22 -1.61 -24.24 19.64
CA SER A 22 -2.28 -23.92 20.91
C SER A 22 -3.72 -24.42 20.94
N SER A 23 -4.43 -24.35 19.81
CA SER A 23 -5.78 -24.90 19.63
C SER A 23 -5.84 -26.43 19.44
N GLY A 24 -4.71 -27.13 19.36
CA GLY A 24 -4.66 -28.61 19.30
C GLY A 24 -4.09 -29.24 18.02
N SER A 25 -3.52 -28.45 17.10
CA SER A 25 -2.79 -29.02 15.95
C SER A 25 -1.47 -29.66 16.42
N GLY A 26 -1.09 -30.79 15.80
CA GLY A 26 0.23 -31.40 16.01
C GLY A 26 1.34 -30.69 15.24
N VAL A 27 2.60 -30.98 15.59
CA VAL A 27 3.79 -30.42 14.95
C VAL A 27 4.59 -31.51 14.23
N GLN A 28 5.19 -31.15 13.11
CA GLN A 28 6.10 -31.99 12.34
C GLN A 28 7.42 -31.23 12.11
N LEU A 29 8.55 -31.91 12.30
CA LEU A 29 9.86 -31.33 12.01
C LEU A 29 10.19 -31.51 10.53
N ASP A 30 10.74 -30.46 9.91
CA ASP A 30 11.28 -30.54 8.55
C ASP A 30 12.43 -31.55 8.46
N THR A 31 12.47 -32.32 7.38
CA THR A 31 13.45 -33.40 7.18
C THR A 31 14.89 -32.87 7.11
N THR A 32 15.10 -31.66 6.58
CA THR A 32 16.41 -31.00 6.49
C THR A 32 16.86 -30.50 7.86
N ALA A 33 15.94 -29.90 8.62
CA ALA A 33 16.20 -29.48 9.99
C ALA A 33 16.56 -30.68 10.87
N LEU A 34 15.82 -31.78 10.75
CA LEU A 34 16.07 -33.02 11.49
C LEU A 34 17.46 -33.60 11.16
N ALA A 35 17.83 -33.64 9.87
CA ALA A 35 19.15 -34.12 9.43
C ALA A 35 20.31 -33.24 9.94
N ARG A 36 20.09 -31.91 10.03
CA ARG A 36 21.06 -30.97 10.61
C ARG A 36 21.23 -31.22 12.11
N LEU A 37 20.13 -31.31 12.85
CA LEU A 37 20.13 -31.53 14.29
C LEU A 37 20.78 -32.87 14.66
N GLN A 38 20.57 -33.92 13.87
CA GLN A 38 21.25 -35.21 14.04
C GLN A 38 22.77 -35.13 13.90
N LYS A 39 23.29 -34.23 13.04
CA LYS A 39 24.74 -34.00 12.89
C LYS A 39 25.33 -33.14 14.01
N GLU A 40 24.54 -32.23 14.58
CA GLU A 40 24.95 -31.32 15.66
C GLU A 40 24.83 -31.96 17.07
N ALA A 41 24.09 -33.07 17.20
CA ALA A 41 23.84 -33.74 18.48
C ALA A 41 25.12 -34.30 19.11
N VAL A 42 25.24 -34.19 20.44
CA VAL A 42 26.34 -34.79 21.21
C VAL A 42 26.23 -36.33 21.15
N PRO A 43 27.31 -37.07 20.85
CA PRO A 43 27.30 -38.54 20.84
C PRO A 43 26.78 -39.12 22.15
N LYS A 44 25.90 -40.15 22.08
CA LYS A 44 25.24 -40.78 23.23
C LYS A 44 26.21 -41.15 24.37
N ASP A 45 27.41 -41.60 24.04
CA ASP A 45 28.41 -42.09 25.00
C ASP A 45 28.99 -40.98 25.90
N LYS A 46 28.78 -39.69 25.54
CA LYS A 46 29.18 -38.52 26.34
C LYS A 46 28.00 -37.82 27.03
N HIS A 47 26.78 -38.34 26.87
CA HIS A 47 25.59 -37.80 27.52
C HIS A 47 25.47 -38.38 28.93
N GLN A 48 25.62 -37.53 29.95
CA GLN A 48 25.23 -37.86 31.32
C GLN A 48 23.88 -37.17 31.61
N PRO A 49 22.80 -37.93 31.87
CA PRO A 49 21.53 -37.34 32.26
C PRO A 49 21.68 -36.64 33.62
N GLU A 50 21.13 -35.44 33.73
CA GLU A 50 21.10 -34.72 35.01
C GLU A 50 20.17 -35.46 35.99
N ALA A 51 20.62 -35.66 37.23
CA ALA A 51 19.81 -36.30 38.26
C ALA A 51 18.53 -35.48 38.54
N ALA A 52 17.47 -36.17 38.94
CA ALA A 52 16.22 -35.51 39.29
C ALA A 52 16.43 -34.51 40.43
N GLY A 53 15.89 -33.30 40.29
CA GLY A 53 16.02 -32.21 41.26
C GLY A 53 14.84 -32.13 42.22
N GLU A 54 14.90 -31.23 43.21
CA GLU A 54 13.71 -30.88 44.01
C GLU A 54 12.65 -30.20 43.13
N ALA A 55 11.44 -30.75 43.12
CA ALA A 55 10.32 -30.17 42.37
C ALA A 55 9.90 -28.82 42.96
N ILE A 56 9.73 -27.80 42.11
CA ILE A 56 9.12 -26.52 42.51
C ILE A 56 7.65 -26.78 42.79
N LEU A 57 7.29 -26.92 44.05
CA LEU A 57 6.02 -27.56 44.42
C LEU A 57 4.79 -26.65 44.36
N GLN A 58 4.90 -25.32 44.39
CA GLN A 58 3.73 -24.43 44.32
C GLN A 58 4.06 -23.04 43.75
N ALA A 59 3.39 -22.63 42.66
CA ALA A 59 3.35 -21.25 42.16
C ALA A 59 1.99 -20.59 42.46
N PRO A 60 1.93 -19.25 42.62
CA PRO A 60 0.69 -18.53 42.93
C PRO A 60 -0.33 -18.56 41.77
N SER A 61 0.14 -18.74 40.53
CA SER A 61 -0.69 -18.84 39.34
C SER A 61 0.05 -19.60 38.23
N TYR A 62 -0.71 -20.22 37.33
CA TYR A 62 -0.22 -21.02 36.22
C TYR A 62 -0.80 -20.53 34.89
N LEU A 63 -0.06 -20.76 33.80
CA LEU A 63 -0.51 -20.50 32.44
C LEU A 63 -1.72 -21.38 32.08
N THR A 64 -2.60 -20.87 31.22
CA THR A 64 -3.72 -21.67 30.67
C THR A 64 -3.19 -22.80 29.80
N ARG A 65 -4.06 -23.75 29.45
CA ARG A 65 -3.71 -24.88 28.57
C ARG A 65 -3.12 -24.40 27.25
N GLU A 66 -3.80 -23.45 26.61
CA GLU A 66 -3.44 -22.89 25.31
C GLU A 66 -2.14 -22.09 25.40
N GLN A 67 -1.96 -21.30 26.48
CA GLN A 67 -0.73 -20.56 26.74
C GLN A 67 0.46 -21.50 26.95
N ALA A 68 0.31 -22.56 27.75
CA ALA A 68 1.38 -23.53 27.99
C ALA A 68 1.76 -24.30 26.70
N ARG A 69 0.78 -24.68 25.87
CA ARG A 69 1.04 -25.23 24.53
C ARG A 69 1.79 -24.23 23.63
N ALA A 70 1.42 -22.95 23.68
CA ALA A 70 2.13 -21.89 22.96
C ALA A 70 3.59 -21.75 23.40
N VAL A 71 3.86 -21.86 24.72
CA VAL A 71 5.23 -21.85 25.27
C VAL A 71 6.03 -23.05 24.78
N ILE A 72 5.46 -24.25 24.79
CA ILE A 72 6.13 -25.46 24.28
C ILE A 72 6.44 -25.31 22.79
N PHE A 73 5.48 -24.81 21.99
CA PHE A 73 5.69 -24.57 20.56
C PHE A 73 6.79 -23.55 20.30
N ALA A 74 6.74 -22.38 20.97
CA ALA A 74 7.77 -21.36 20.84
C ALA A 74 9.15 -21.90 21.24
N LYS A 75 9.22 -22.72 22.30
CA LYS A 75 10.47 -23.38 22.69
C LYS A 75 10.96 -24.33 21.61
N LEU A 76 10.09 -25.17 21.08
CA LEU A 76 10.41 -26.11 20.01
C LEU A 76 10.97 -25.37 18.78
N VAL A 77 10.36 -24.24 18.38
CA VAL A 77 10.87 -23.38 17.31
C VAL A 77 12.29 -22.90 17.62
N THR A 78 12.54 -22.33 18.82
CA THR A 78 13.89 -21.84 19.18
C THR A 78 14.97 -22.92 19.20
N LEU A 79 14.59 -24.16 19.56
CA LEU A 79 15.52 -25.29 19.57
C LEU A 79 15.85 -25.78 18.16
N VAL A 80 14.90 -25.66 17.23
CA VAL A 80 15.02 -26.08 15.83
C VAL A 80 15.72 -25.05 14.95
N THR A 81 15.63 -23.75 15.24
CA THR A 81 16.18 -22.67 14.38
C THR A 81 17.65 -22.33 14.63
N GLY A 82 18.29 -22.86 15.68
CA GLY A 82 19.69 -22.58 16.04
C GLY A 82 20.59 -23.81 16.13
N SER A 83 21.88 -23.59 16.42
CA SER A 83 22.81 -24.67 16.81
C SER A 83 22.82 -24.81 18.34
N THR A 84 21.83 -25.52 18.87
CA THR A 84 21.58 -25.67 20.30
C THR A 84 22.28 -26.89 20.91
N GLY A 85 22.70 -27.85 20.08
CA GLY A 85 23.23 -29.14 20.53
C GLY A 85 22.17 -30.05 21.17
N ALA A 86 20.89 -29.68 21.08
CA ALA A 86 19.77 -30.46 21.60
C ALA A 86 19.62 -31.79 20.84
N GLN A 87 19.37 -32.87 21.58
CA GLN A 87 19.18 -34.17 20.95
C GLN A 87 17.82 -34.28 20.24
N PRO A 88 17.73 -35.04 19.14
CA PRO A 88 16.45 -35.32 18.48
C PRO A 88 15.37 -35.88 19.42
N GLN A 89 15.77 -36.60 20.47
CA GLN A 89 14.89 -37.16 21.49
C GLN A 89 14.16 -36.09 22.31
N LEU A 90 14.86 -35.01 22.71
CA LEU A 90 14.24 -33.88 23.42
C LEU A 90 13.16 -33.21 22.54
N LEU A 91 13.45 -33.04 21.25
CA LEU A 91 12.51 -32.46 20.31
C LEU A 91 11.30 -33.39 20.05
N SER A 92 11.54 -34.70 19.97
CA SER A 92 10.48 -35.72 19.89
C SER A 92 9.57 -35.65 21.11
N PHE A 93 10.16 -35.58 22.31
CA PHE A 93 9.41 -35.52 23.56
C PHE A 93 8.52 -34.27 23.65
N LEU A 94 9.05 -33.08 23.33
CA LEU A 94 8.25 -31.86 23.29
C LEU A 94 7.13 -31.93 22.24
N ASN A 95 7.37 -32.61 21.12
CA ASN A 95 6.33 -32.85 20.11
C ASN A 95 5.27 -33.84 20.59
N GLU A 96 5.65 -34.91 21.28
CA GLU A 96 4.74 -35.88 21.90
C GLU A 96 3.83 -35.21 22.94
N LEU A 97 4.36 -34.32 23.78
CA LEU A 97 3.55 -33.52 24.71
C LEU A 97 2.46 -32.72 23.98
N LEU A 98 2.79 -32.08 22.84
CA LEU A 98 1.83 -31.35 22.04
C LEU A 98 0.82 -32.26 21.33
N ALA A 99 1.25 -33.42 20.85
CA ALA A 99 0.43 -34.38 20.11
C ALA A 99 -0.60 -35.11 21.00
N HIS A 100 -0.20 -35.49 22.21
CA HIS A 100 -1.05 -36.16 23.21
C HIS A 100 -1.75 -35.19 24.16
N ASP A 101 -1.61 -33.89 23.92
CA ASP A 101 -2.17 -32.83 24.77
C ASP A 101 -1.78 -32.94 26.25
N ILE A 102 -0.56 -33.37 26.52
CA ILE A 102 0.01 -33.43 27.87
C ILE A 102 0.61 -32.06 28.18
N VAL A 103 -0.13 -31.26 28.95
CA VAL A 103 0.20 -29.85 29.18
C VAL A 103 0.73 -29.63 30.60
N PRO A 104 2.03 -29.31 30.77
CA PRO A 104 2.63 -29.09 32.08
C PRO A 104 2.08 -27.82 32.75
N GLN A 105 2.02 -27.84 34.08
CA GLN A 105 1.66 -26.67 34.90
C GLN A 105 2.81 -25.66 34.92
N LEU A 106 2.86 -24.76 33.93
CA LEU A 106 3.90 -23.73 33.82
C LEU A 106 3.55 -22.47 34.66
N PRO A 107 4.41 -22.02 35.59
CA PRO A 107 4.16 -20.83 36.40
C PRO A 107 4.01 -19.53 35.59
N ALA A 108 3.02 -18.70 35.95
CA ALA A 108 2.81 -17.37 35.37
C ALA A 108 3.61 -16.30 36.13
N GLY A 109 4.95 -16.41 36.12
CA GLY A 109 5.87 -15.51 36.84
C GLY A 109 6.06 -14.11 36.21
N GLU A 110 6.88 -13.27 36.83
CA GLU A 110 7.24 -11.93 36.30
C GLU A 110 8.14 -12.01 35.05
N SER A 111 8.94 -13.07 34.93
CA SER A 111 9.82 -13.36 33.79
C SER A 111 9.64 -14.80 33.30
N ASP A 112 10.27 -15.12 32.17
CA ASP A 112 10.24 -16.47 31.58
C ASP A 112 10.88 -17.54 32.48
N SER A 113 11.76 -17.16 33.42
CA SER A 113 12.59 -18.10 34.20
C SER A 113 11.75 -19.21 34.84
N ALA A 114 10.74 -18.86 35.63
CA ALA A 114 9.95 -19.86 36.37
C ALA A 114 9.20 -20.82 35.43
N ALA A 115 8.69 -20.33 34.29
CA ALA A 115 8.04 -21.17 33.29
C ALA A 115 9.04 -22.10 32.60
N LEU A 116 10.23 -21.62 32.26
CA LEU A 116 11.26 -22.42 31.58
C LEU A 116 11.96 -23.40 32.53
N ASP A 117 12.11 -23.05 33.81
CA ASP A 117 12.61 -23.93 34.87
C ASP A 117 11.68 -25.13 35.05
N GLN A 118 10.38 -24.86 35.09
CA GLN A 118 9.37 -25.91 35.16
C GLN A 118 9.31 -26.74 33.88
N LEU A 119 9.46 -26.13 32.70
CA LEU A 119 9.53 -26.87 31.43
C LEU A 119 10.78 -27.79 31.38
N ALA A 120 11.91 -27.35 31.92
CA ALA A 120 13.09 -28.18 32.05
C ALA A 120 12.88 -29.36 33.02
N ALA A 121 12.14 -29.14 34.12
CA ALA A 121 11.73 -30.22 35.02
C ALA A 121 10.78 -31.22 34.34
N THR A 122 9.84 -30.74 33.52
CA THR A 122 8.99 -31.59 32.68
C THR A 122 9.80 -32.47 31.74
N CYS A 123 10.89 -31.94 31.15
CA CYS A 123 11.80 -32.73 30.31
C CYS A 123 12.65 -33.74 31.08
N ARG A 124 12.65 -33.73 32.43
CA ARG A 124 13.19 -34.79 33.30
C ARG A 124 12.13 -35.78 33.78
N GLY A 125 10.87 -35.60 33.38
CA GLY A 125 9.75 -36.42 33.87
C GLY A 125 9.19 -35.95 35.21
N GLU A 126 9.55 -34.74 35.66
CA GLU A 126 9.11 -34.16 36.93
C GLU A 126 7.95 -33.16 36.73
N GLY A 127 7.16 -32.98 37.78
CA GLY A 127 6.11 -31.96 37.84
C GLY A 127 4.69 -32.49 37.61
N GLN A 128 3.78 -31.55 37.42
CA GLN A 128 2.36 -31.80 37.25
C GLN A 128 1.89 -31.35 35.87
N CYS A 129 0.88 -32.02 35.33
CA CYS A 129 0.30 -31.71 34.03
C CYS A 129 -1.22 -31.91 34.03
N ARG A 130 -1.85 -31.44 32.96
CA ARG A 130 -3.23 -31.74 32.57
C ARG A 130 -3.22 -32.44 31.22
N ASN A 131 -4.18 -33.31 30.94
CA ASN A 131 -4.37 -33.88 29.61
C ASN A 131 -5.84 -33.81 29.19
N SER A 132 -6.14 -34.01 27.90
CA SER A 132 -7.52 -33.99 27.38
C SER A 132 -8.45 -35.03 28.03
N SER A 133 -7.85 -36.09 28.59
CA SER A 133 -8.54 -37.25 29.16
C SER A 133 -8.97 -37.04 30.63
N SER A 134 -8.40 -36.06 31.34
CA SER A 134 -8.79 -35.69 32.71
C SER A 134 -8.60 -34.19 32.96
N PRO A 135 -9.64 -33.44 33.40
CA PRO A 135 -9.52 -32.03 33.73
C PRO A 135 -8.69 -31.77 35.01
N ASP A 136 -8.48 -32.81 35.83
CA ASP A 136 -7.76 -32.72 37.10
C ASP A 136 -6.24 -32.75 36.89
N VAL A 137 -5.54 -31.99 37.73
CA VAL A 137 -4.08 -31.96 37.73
C VAL A 137 -3.55 -33.30 38.25
N GLN A 138 -2.72 -33.95 37.45
CA GLN A 138 -2.08 -35.24 37.78
C GLN A 138 -0.56 -35.16 37.67
N SER A 139 0.13 -36.17 38.22
CA SER A 139 1.58 -36.25 38.07
C SER A 139 1.97 -36.50 36.61
N LEU A 140 3.05 -35.88 36.14
CA LEU A 140 3.54 -36.09 34.78
C LEU A 140 3.84 -37.56 34.48
N ALA A 141 4.40 -38.28 35.46
CA ALA A 141 4.71 -39.71 35.33
C ALA A 141 3.46 -40.56 35.02
N GLN A 142 2.32 -40.27 35.65
CA GLN A 142 1.06 -40.97 35.38
C GLN A 142 0.53 -40.67 33.97
N ALA A 143 0.57 -39.39 33.55
CA ALA A 143 0.10 -38.99 32.22
C ALA A 143 0.96 -39.56 31.08
N LEU A 144 2.28 -39.61 31.27
CA LEU A 144 3.20 -40.22 30.30
C LEU A 144 2.97 -41.72 30.19
N GLN A 145 2.75 -42.42 31.31
CA GLN A 145 2.42 -43.85 31.31
C GLN A 145 1.09 -44.14 30.61
N SER A 146 0.05 -43.32 30.81
CA SER A 146 -1.25 -43.54 30.17
C SER A 146 -1.22 -43.38 28.65
N GLU A 147 -0.35 -42.49 28.15
CA GLU A 147 -0.23 -42.19 26.71
C GLU A 147 0.94 -42.93 26.04
N GLY A 148 1.65 -43.80 26.78
CA GLY A 148 2.78 -44.58 26.25
C GLY A 148 4.00 -43.74 25.86
N CYS A 149 4.14 -42.53 26.39
CA CYS A 149 5.24 -41.60 26.09
C CYS A 149 6.43 -41.87 27.04
N THR A 150 7.66 -41.80 26.53
CA THR A 150 8.87 -42.02 27.34
C THR A 150 9.71 -40.76 27.44
N CYS A 151 10.07 -40.38 28.66
CA CYS A 151 10.94 -39.22 28.90
C CYS A 151 12.39 -39.56 28.48
N SER A 152 13.04 -38.67 27.73
CA SER A 152 14.42 -38.86 27.28
C SER A 152 15.46 -38.60 28.37
N GLY A 153 15.09 -37.83 29.40
CA GLY A 153 16.05 -37.10 30.24
C GLY A 153 16.69 -35.94 29.46
N ILE A 154 17.32 -35.00 30.17
CA ILE A 154 18.07 -33.89 29.59
C ILE A 154 19.47 -33.80 30.20
N SER A 155 20.45 -33.38 29.42
CA SER A 155 21.77 -32.99 29.90
C SER A 155 21.77 -31.60 30.54
N SER A 156 22.80 -31.28 31.34
CA SER A 156 22.95 -29.92 31.88
C SER A 156 23.07 -28.85 30.79
N ALA A 157 23.61 -29.19 29.62
CA ALA A 157 23.69 -28.28 28.47
C ALA A 157 22.32 -28.02 27.81
N GLU A 158 21.47 -29.04 27.73
CA GLU A 158 20.10 -28.92 27.25
C GLU A 158 19.21 -28.17 28.24
N ARG A 159 19.37 -28.41 29.55
CA ARG A 159 18.68 -27.63 30.59
C ARG A 159 18.96 -26.14 30.43
N VAL A 160 20.24 -25.78 30.31
CA VAL A 160 20.65 -24.39 30.09
C VAL A 160 20.08 -23.84 28.77
N SER A 161 19.95 -24.66 27.73
CA SER A 161 19.36 -24.26 26.45
C SER A 161 17.83 -24.07 26.55
N ILE A 162 17.14 -24.87 27.38
CA ILE A 162 15.71 -24.72 27.69
C ILE A 162 15.46 -23.44 28.49
N GLN A 163 16.26 -23.19 29.53
CA GLN A 163 16.15 -22.04 30.45
C GLN A 163 16.53 -20.69 29.83
N ARG A 164 17.21 -20.68 28.68
CA ARG A 164 17.60 -19.46 27.95
C ARG A 164 16.53 -19.01 26.97
N SER A 165 16.68 -17.77 26.49
CA SER A 165 15.80 -17.01 25.56
C SER A 165 14.48 -16.55 26.19
N GLY A 166 13.60 -15.87 25.42
CA GLY A 166 12.26 -15.46 25.86
C GLY A 166 11.06 -16.19 25.23
N PRO A 167 11.02 -17.54 25.14
CA PRO A 167 9.98 -18.29 24.42
C PRO A 167 8.64 -18.30 25.15
N ALA A 168 8.61 -18.15 26.48
CA ALA A 168 7.34 -18.11 27.21
C ALA A 168 6.62 -16.79 26.92
N THR A 169 7.34 -15.66 27.00
CA THR A 169 6.83 -14.35 26.56
C THR A 169 6.41 -14.41 25.08
N CYS A 170 7.26 -14.94 24.20
CA CYS A 170 6.96 -14.99 22.77
C CYS A 170 5.76 -15.89 22.42
N GLY A 171 5.65 -17.06 23.07
CA GLY A 171 4.53 -17.99 22.86
C GLY A 171 3.20 -17.38 23.27
N VAL A 172 3.12 -16.83 24.49
CA VAL A 172 1.90 -16.16 24.99
C VAL A 172 1.54 -14.94 24.13
N ALA A 173 2.52 -14.12 23.75
CA ALA A 173 2.30 -12.98 22.87
C ALA A 173 1.82 -13.40 21.47
N ALA A 174 2.37 -14.48 20.92
CA ALA A 174 1.97 -15.01 19.62
C ALA A 174 0.53 -15.52 19.64
N LEU A 175 0.13 -16.24 20.69
CA LEU A 175 -1.25 -16.69 20.87
C LEU A 175 -2.22 -15.51 20.97
N ALA A 176 -1.88 -14.48 21.76
CA ALA A 176 -2.72 -13.29 21.88
C ALA A 176 -2.82 -12.51 20.56
N LEU A 177 -1.73 -12.39 19.79
CA LEU A 177 -1.72 -11.79 18.46
C LEU A 177 -2.55 -12.59 17.44
N PHE A 178 -2.46 -13.91 17.48
CA PHE A 178 -3.30 -14.80 16.66
C PHE A 178 -4.78 -14.54 16.93
N SER A 179 -5.18 -14.49 18.21
CA SER A 179 -6.55 -14.18 18.60
C SER A 179 -6.97 -12.77 18.18
N ASN A 180 -6.11 -11.77 18.40
CA ASN A 180 -6.40 -10.38 18.02
C ASN A 180 -6.61 -10.20 16.51
N ARG A 181 -5.87 -10.93 15.67
CA ARG A 181 -6.04 -10.88 14.20
C ARG A 181 -7.46 -11.23 13.78
N LYS A 182 -8.05 -12.24 14.40
CA LYS A 182 -9.42 -12.68 14.12
C LYS A 182 -10.45 -11.71 14.72
N LEU A 183 -10.22 -11.28 15.96
CA LEU A 183 -11.11 -10.35 16.65
C LEU A 183 -11.14 -8.96 15.99
N SER A 184 -10.05 -8.51 15.36
CA SER A 184 -10.01 -7.21 14.67
C SER A 184 -11.02 -7.13 13.52
N VAL A 185 -11.22 -8.24 12.78
CA VAL A 185 -12.22 -8.31 11.70
C VAL A 185 -13.63 -8.37 12.29
N LEU A 186 -13.81 -9.20 13.34
CA LEU A 186 -15.08 -9.31 14.05
C LEU A 186 -15.51 -7.98 14.68
N ALA A 187 -14.58 -7.21 15.24
CA ALA A 187 -14.89 -5.94 15.90
C ALA A 187 -15.64 -4.99 14.95
N THR A 188 -15.15 -4.85 13.71
CA THR A 188 -15.80 -4.02 12.69
C THR A 188 -17.14 -4.59 12.24
N ALA A 189 -17.25 -5.90 12.06
CA ALA A 189 -18.50 -6.55 11.67
C ALA A 189 -19.59 -6.45 12.75
N VAL A 190 -19.24 -6.66 14.01
CA VAL A 190 -20.12 -6.51 15.18
C VAL A 190 -20.53 -5.04 15.34
N ALA A 191 -19.59 -4.11 15.23
CA ALA A 191 -19.92 -2.68 15.26
C ALA A 191 -20.91 -2.28 14.15
N ALA A 192 -20.73 -2.79 12.93
CA ALA A 192 -21.67 -2.58 11.83
C ALA A 192 -23.09 -3.08 12.17
N LEU A 193 -23.19 -4.30 12.72
CA LEU A 193 -24.46 -4.89 13.13
C LEU A 193 -25.13 -4.08 14.25
N SER A 194 -24.36 -3.64 15.24
CA SER A 194 -24.84 -2.77 16.33
C SER A 194 -25.31 -1.42 15.84
N CYS A 195 -24.60 -0.78 14.90
CA CYS A 195 -25.05 0.47 14.27
C CYS A 195 -26.40 0.31 13.58
N GLU A 196 -26.64 -0.82 12.91
CA GLU A 196 -27.93 -1.11 12.30
C GLU A 196 -29.03 -1.41 13.33
N ALA A 197 -28.71 -2.18 14.37
CA ALA A 197 -29.63 -2.47 15.47
C ALA A 197 -30.05 -1.20 16.21
N LEU A 198 -29.14 -0.26 16.40
CA LEU A 198 -29.39 1.06 17.00
C LEU A 198 -29.98 2.08 16.00
N GLN A 199 -30.05 1.73 14.71
CA GLN A 199 -30.48 2.63 13.62
C GLN A 199 -29.73 3.96 13.59
N ALA A 200 -28.43 3.91 13.93
CA ALA A 200 -27.61 5.09 14.13
C ALA A 200 -26.96 5.58 12.82
N ALA A 201 -26.64 6.87 12.75
CA ALA A 201 -25.96 7.42 11.59
C ALA A 201 -24.46 7.12 11.65
N VAL A 202 -23.94 6.50 10.59
CA VAL A 202 -22.51 6.36 10.33
C VAL A 202 -22.14 7.33 9.23
N ILE A 203 -21.22 8.26 9.53
CA ILE A 203 -20.71 9.23 8.57
C ILE A 203 -19.46 8.63 7.92
N PHE A 204 -19.51 8.44 6.60
CA PHE A 204 -18.37 7.98 5.84
C PHE A 204 -17.67 9.19 5.20
N PRO A 205 -16.36 9.39 5.43
CA PRO A 205 -15.61 10.48 4.81
C PRO A 205 -15.65 10.38 3.28
N ALA A 206 -15.69 11.53 2.61
CA ALA A 206 -15.84 11.57 1.16
C ALA A 206 -14.47 11.40 0.47
N GLY A 207 -14.16 10.18 0.07
CA GLY A 207 -12.90 9.86 -0.63
C GLY A 207 -11.71 9.68 0.30
N ASP A 208 -10.50 9.63 -0.27
CA ASP A 208 -9.25 9.66 0.52
C ASP A 208 -9.06 11.08 1.07
N GLU A 209 -9.77 11.44 2.14
CA GLU A 209 -9.55 12.72 2.81
C GLU A 209 -8.08 12.81 3.27
N ALA A 210 -7.43 13.90 2.88
CA ALA A 210 -6.01 14.12 3.15
C ALA A 210 -5.80 14.31 4.66
N GLY A 211 -5.43 13.24 5.38
CA GLY A 211 -5.09 13.30 6.80
C GLY A 211 -5.35 12.01 7.58
N LEU A 212 -6.23 11.13 7.10
CA LEU A 212 -6.54 9.87 7.80
C LEU A 212 -5.40 8.84 7.67
N ALA A 213 -5.14 8.11 8.75
CA ALA A 213 -4.22 6.98 8.74
C ALA A 213 -4.75 5.86 7.83
N LYS A 214 -3.85 5.15 7.15
CA LYS A 214 -4.23 4.07 6.20
C LYS A 214 -5.12 3.01 6.85
N SER A 215 -4.79 2.59 8.08
CA SER A 215 -5.57 1.59 8.81
C SER A 215 -6.97 2.08 9.15
N THR A 216 -7.13 3.34 9.52
CA THR A 216 -8.45 3.97 9.76
C THR A 216 -9.30 3.98 8.49
N GLN A 217 -8.71 4.32 7.33
CA GLN A 217 -9.41 4.30 6.05
C GLN A 217 -9.85 2.88 5.65
N GLU A 218 -9.02 1.87 5.90
CA GLU A 218 -9.36 0.47 5.67
C GLU A 218 -10.59 0.07 6.51
N ILE A 219 -10.64 0.44 7.80
CA ILE A 219 -11.82 0.17 8.63
C ILE A 219 -13.07 0.91 8.14
N TYR A 220 -12.95 2.17 7.67
CA TYR A 220 -14.10 2.87 7.09
C TYR A 220 -14.69 2.13 5.88
N ASN A 221 -13.82 1.63 5.01
CA ASN A 221 -14.24 0.87 3.82
C ASN A 221 -14.90 -0.45 4.22
N ASP A 222 -14.36 -1.13 5.24
CA ASP A 222 -14.90 -2.37 5.75
C ASP A 222 -16.29 -2.14 6.38
N LEU A 223 -16.42 -1.12 7.24
CA LEU A 223 -17.67 -0.73 7.86
C LEU A 223 -18.73 -0.38 6.81
N GLN A 224 -18.35 0.38 5.78
CA GLN A 224 -19.22 0.69 4.64
C GLN A 224 -19.64 -0.57 3.89
N GLY A 225 -18.70 -1.49 3.63
CA GLY A 225 -18.96 -2.75 2.95
C GLY A 225 -19.91 -3.68 3.72
N PHE A 226 -19.86 -3.68 5.06
CA PHE A 226 -20.78 -4.45 5.90
C PHE A 226 -22.21 -3.92 5.84
N VAL A 227 -22.39 -2.58 5.89
CA VAL A 227 -23.72 -1.94 5.88
C VAL A 227 -24.24 -1.63 4.47
N GLU A 228 -23.52 -1.99 3.41
CA GLU A 228 -23.91 -1.74 2.02
C GLU A 228 -25.29 -2.38 1.72
N GLY A 229 -26.24 -1.55 1.29
CA GLY A 229 -27.64 -1.94 1.05
C GLY A 229 -28.58 -1.78 2.24
N SER A 230 -28.06 -1.37 3.40
CA SER A 230 -28.87 -1.09 4.60
C SER A 230 -29.82 0.09 4.39
N LYS A 231 -31.01 0.00 4.98
CA LYS A 231 -31.92 1.14 5.15
C LYS A 231 -31.94 1.67 6.59
N GLN A 232 -31.19 1.05 7.50
CA GLN A 232 -31.18 1.37 8.92
C GLN A 232 -30.15 2.43 9.27
N VAL A 233 -29.00 2.41 8.59
CA VAL A 233 -27.91 3.38 8.78
C VAL A 233 -28.06 4.48 7.73
N THR A 234 -28.48 5.68 8.13
CA THR A 234 -28.60 6.85 7.22
C THR A 234 -28.03 8.10 7.87
N SER A 235 -27.39 8.96 7.07
CA SER A 235 -26.76 10.22 7.51
C SER A 235 -27.73 11.28 8.06
N LYS A 236 -29.04 10.98 8.13
CA LYS A 236 -30.10 11.95 8.50
C LYS A 236 -30.59 11.85 9.94
N ARG A 237 -30.12 10.89 10.74
CA ARG A 237 -30.59 10.67 12.13
C ARG A 237 -29.47 10.99 13.12
N LYS A 238 -29.68 11.96 14.02
CA LYS A 238 -28.72 12.25 15.11
C LYS A 238 -29.11 11.46 16.35
N GLY A 239 -28.18 10.66 16.88
CA GLY A 239 -28.32 9.99 18.18
C GLY A 239 -28.00 10.92 19.37
N SER A 240 -27.99 10.38 20.59
CA SER A 240 -27.45 11.09 21.77
C SER A 240 -25.94 11.33 21.62
N SER A 241 -25.39 12.33 22.31
CA SER A 241 -23.99 12.76 22.12
C SER A 241 -22.95 11.65 22.36
N ALA A 242 -23.08 10.89 23.46
CA ALA A 242 -22.12 9.82 23.81
C ALA A 242 -22.21 8.59 22.88
N LEU A 243 -23.41 8.26 22.38
CA LEU A 243 -23.58 7.17 21.41
C LEU A 243 -23.00 7.56 20.05
N GLN A 244 -23.26 8.79 19.61
CA GLN A 244 -22.72 9.27 18.35
C GLN A 244 -21.18 9.32 18.40
N GLU A 245 -20.60 9.76 19.52
CA GLU A 245 -19.16 9.73 19.74
C GLU A 245 -18.58 8.31 19.62
N SER A 246 -19.22 7.30 20.21
CA SER A 246 -18.78 5.90 20.08
C SER A 246 -18.80 5.38 18.63
N ILE A 247 -19.76 5.83 17.83
CA ILE A 247 -19.91 5.43 16.43
C ILE A 247 -18.89 6.14 15.54
N ASP A 248 -18.67 7.43 15.77
CA ASP A 248 -17.74 8.24 14.99
C ASP A 248 -16.29 7.75 15.17
N HIS A 249 -15.94 7.24 16.36
CA HIS A 249 -14.59 6.73 16.67
C HIS A 249 -14.34 5.27 16.29
N ILE A 250 -15.31 4.53 15.72
CA ILE A 250 -15.15 3.11 15.33
C ILE A 250 -13.89 2.92 14.46
N ALA A 251 -13.79 3.73 13.39
CA ALA A 251 -12.71 3.59 12.43
C ALA A 251 -11.33 3.94 13.03
N GLU A 252 -11.28 4.94 13.90
CA GLU A 252 -10.04 5.38 14.55
C GLU A 252 -9.54 4.33 15.54
N VAL A 253 -10.41 3.84 16.42
CA VAL A 253 -10.05 2.86 17.46
C VAL A 253 -9.70 1.51 16.85
N HIS A 254 -10.53 0.99 15.93
CA HIS A 254 -10.22 -0.29 15.26
C HIS A 254 -9.02 -0.14 14.32
N GLY A 255 -8.81 1.03 13.71
CA GLY A 255 -7.64 1.33 12.89
C GLY A 255 -6.35 1.37 13.72
N ALA A 256 -6.41 1.89 14.95
CA ALA A 256 -5.31 1.85 15.90
C ALA A 256 -5.01 0.42 16.37
N LEU A 257 -6.04 -0.40 16.61
CA LEU A 257 -5.91 -1.82 16.93
C LEU A 257 -5.17 -2.59 15.82
N ALA A 258 -5.58 -2.41 14.56
CA ALA A 258 -4.96 -3.05 13.40
C ALA A 258 -3.49 -2.60 13.20
N LEU A 259 -3.20 -1.32 13.44
CA LEU A 259 -1.85 -0.76 13.35
C LEU A 259 -0.93 -1.31 14.45
N ALA A 260 -1.38 -1.27 15.71
CA ALA A 260 -0.64 -1.81 16.85
C ALA A 260 -0.35 -3.31 16.67
N GLN A 261 -1.32 -4.06 16.13
CA GLN A 261 -1.16 -5.48 15.80
C GLN A 261 -0.03 -5.70 14.79
N THR A 262 0.00 -4.89 13.72
CA THR A 262 1.03 -4.99 12.68
C THR A 262 2.42 -4.71 13.25
N HIS A 263 2.54 -3.68 14.08
CA HIS A 263 3.81 -3.34 14.73
C HIS A 263 4.27 -4.43 15.72
N ALA A 264 3.39 -4.92 16.59
CA ALA A 264 3.71 -6.00 17.52
C ALA A 264 4.13 -7.28 16.79
N ALA A 265 3.42 -7.67 15.73
CA ALA A 265 3.78 -8.82 14.91
C ALA A 265 5.15 -8.66 14.24
N SER A 266 5.48 -7.46 13.73
CA SER A 266 6.78 -7.17 13.09
C SER A 266 7.98 -7.34 14.04
N LYS A 267 7.77 -7.14 15.34
CA LYS A 267 8.80 -7.30 16.37
C LYS A 267 8.84 -8.69 16.98
N LEU A 268 7.68 -9.34 17.09
CA LEU A 268 7.59 -10.67 17.66
C LEU A 268 8.15 -11.75 16.72
N LYS A 269 7.88 -11.67 15.42
CA LYS A 269 8.34 -12.69 14.44
C LYS A 269 9.87 -12.93 14.49
N PRO A 270 10.73 -11.89 14.47
CA PRO A 270 12.17 -12.09 14.61
C PRO A 270 12.59 -12.66 15.96
N GLU A 271 11.92 -12.29 17.06
CA GLU A 271 12.24 -12.81 18.40
C GLU A 271 11.84 -14.28 18.55
N MET A 272 10.73 -14.70 17.94
CA MET A 272 10.34 -16.13 17.87
C MET A 272 11.32 -16.98 17.07
N ALA A 273 11.89 -16.41 16.00
CA ALA A 273 12.86 -17.08 15.15
C ALA A 273 14.29 -17.05 15.72
N ARG A 274 14.52 -16.27 16.80
CA ARG A 274 15.85 -16.06 17.36
C ARG A 274 16.41 -17.35 17.97
N PRO A 275 17.58 -17.81 17.53
CA PRO A 275 18.18 -19.03 18.08
C PRO A 275 18.63 -18.80 19.54
N ALA A 276 18.60 -19.85 20.35
CA ALA A 276 19.18 -19.83 21.69
C ALA A 276 20.72 -19.72 21.60
N SER A 277 21.29 -18.52 21.78
CA SER A 277 22.75 -18.31 21.69
C SER A 277 23.50 -18.65 22.99
N ARG A 278 24.82 -18.88 22.88
CA ARG A 278 25.76 -18.88 24.03
C ARG A 278 25.84 -17.46 24.65
N PRO A 279 26.12 -17.33 25.95
CA PRO A 279 26.14 -16.04 26.64
C PRO A 279 27.30 -15.17 26.13
N ASP A 280 27.11 -13.85 26.18
CA ASP A 280 28.25 -12.94 26.10
C ASP A 280 29.07 -12.99 27.40
N LYS A 281 30.25 -12.35 27.42
CA LYS A 281 31.14 -12.32 28.59
C LYS A 281 30.52 -11.66 29.84
N ALA A 282 29.35 -11.04 29.71
CA ALA A 282 28.63 -10.34 30.77
C ALA A 282 27.35 -11.08 31.23
N GLY A 283 27.01 -12.24 30.64
CA GLY A 283 25.89 -13.08 31.07
C GLY A 283 24.49 -12.50 30.79
N HIS A 284 24.34 -11.48 29.94
CA HIS A 284 23.04 -10.87 29.69
C HIS A 284 22.28 -11.57 28.55
N VAL A 285 21.08 -12.07 28.82
CA VAL A 285 20.14 -12.58 27.80
C VAL A 285 18.74 -12.06 28.13
N GLY A 286 18.44 -10.82 27.74
CA GLY A 286 17.09 -10.26 27.79
C GLY A 286 16.47 -10.21 26.39
N ALA A 287 15.17 -10.51 26.28
CA ALA A 287 14.40 -10.13 25.09
C ALA A 287 14.54 -8.63 24.82
N SER A 288 14.51 -8.21 23.55
CA SER A 288 14.73 -6.81 23.19
C SER A 288 13.77 -5.89 23.93
N ARG A 289 14.30 -4.82 24.56
CA ARG A 289 13.52 -3.70 25.14
C ARG A 289 12.47 -3.15 24.15
N SER A 290 12.66 -3.34 22.85
CA SER A 290 11.69 -2.92 21.84
C SER A 290 10.37 -3.69 21.88
N LEU A 291 10.33 -4.98 22.25
CA LEU A 291 9.11 -5.80 22.14
C LEU A 291 8.03 -5.40 23.16
N LEU A 292 8.44 -5.13 24.41
CA LEU A 292 7.55 -4.76 25.52
C LEU A 292 6.60 -3.63 25.16
N GLY A 293 7.13 -2.53 24.62
CA GLY A 293 6.34 -1.35 24.28
C GLY A 293 5.25 -1.63 23.25
N TYR A 294 5.52 -2.48 22.24
CA TYR A 294 4.52 -2.84 21.24
C TYR A 294 3.45 -3.80 21.78
N LEU A 295 3.80 -4.70 22.71
CA LEU A 295 2.81 -5.57 23.36
C LEU A 295 1.84 -4.76 24.22
N LEU A 296 2.35 -3.81 25.01
CA LEU A 296 1.52 -2.93 25.83
C LEU A 296 0.68 -1.97 24.97
N LEU A 297 1.23 -1.45 23.87
CA LEU A 297 0.48 -0.62 22.93
C LEU A 297 -0.69 -1.40 22.30
N LEU A 298 -0.45 -2.65 21.88
CA LEU A 298 -1.50 -3.51 21.37
C LEU A 298 -2.53 -3.86 22.44
N ALA A 299 -2.10 -4.16 23.66
CA ALA A 299 -2.99 -4.46 24.78
C ALA A 299 -3.91 -3.26 25.08
N ARG A 300 -3.37 -2.03 25.04
CA ARG A 300 -4.18 -0.83 25.21
C ARG A 300 -5.17 -0.63 24.07
N ALA A 301 -4.73 -0.79 22.83
CA ALA A 301 -5.62 -0.67 21.67
C ALA A 301 -6.76 -1.71 21.71
N ALA A 302 -6.48 -2.94 22.17
CA ALA A 302 -7.50 -3.97 22.35
C ALA A 302 -8.52 -3.59 23.44
N LEU A 303 -8.08 -2.99 24.55
CA LEU A 303 -8.99 -2.48 25.58
C LEU A 303 -9.82 -1.29 25.11
N ASP A 304 -9.23 -0.36 24.35
CA ASP A 304 -9.97 0.79 23.83
C ASP A 304 -11.06 0.32 22.85
N ALA A 305 -10.77 -0.69 22.02
CA ALA A 305 -11.79 -1.35 21.19
C ALA A 305 -12.87 -2.07 22.03
N GLY A 306 -12.48 -2.76 23.11
CA GLY A 306 -13.41 -3.40 24.04
C GLY A 306 -14.31 -2.40 24.76
N ARG A 307 -13.76 -1.28 25.24
CA ARG A 307 -14.53 -0.17 25.83
C ARG A 307 -15.51 0.42 24.84
N LEU A 308 -15.07 0.63 23.59
CA LEU A 308 -15.95 1.15 22.54
C LEU A 308 -17.12 0.18 22.26
N SER A 309 -16.86 -1.13 22.29
CA SER A 309 -17.88 -2.18 22.21
C SER A 309 -18.86 -2.15 23.39
N LEU A 310 -18.36 -1.99 24.62
CA LEU A 310 -19.19 -1.88 25.82
C LEU A 310 -20.13 -0.67 25.79
N VAL A 311 -19.70 0.48 25.23
CA VAL A 311 -20.56 1.67 25.06
C VAL A 311 -21.74 1.36 24.15
N ARG A 312 -21.51 0.67 23.01
CA ARG A 312 -22.59 0.26 22.11
C ARG A 312 -23.49 -0.80 22.72
N LEU A 313 -22.93 -1.74 23.48
CA LEU A 313 -23.68 -2.74 24.25
C LEU A 313 -24.61 -2.08 25.27
N GLN A 314 -24.12 -1.10 26.04
CA GLN A 314 -24.95 -0.31 26.96
C GLN A 314 -26.09 0.39 26.22
N ALA A 315 -25.83 0.99 25.06
CA ALA A 315 -26.88 1.61 24.25
C ALA A 315 -27.93 0.59 23.74
N LEU A 316 -27.51 -0.61 23.33
CA LEU A 316 -28.41 -1.69 22.92
C LEU A 316 -29.34 -2.10 24.07
N THR A 317 -28.78 -2.29 25.27
CA THR A 317 -29.57 -2.61 26.48
C THR A 317 -30.52 -1.49 26.87
N ALA A 318 -30.11 -0.22 26.73
CA ALA A 318 -30.96 0.92 27.04
C ALA A 318 -32.14 1.07 26.05
N THR A 319 -31.96 0.65 24.80
CA THR A 319 -32.97 0.80 23.72
C THR A 319 -34.11 -0.22 23.81
N SER A 320 -33.95 -1.29 24.59
CA SER A 320 -34.96 -2.34 24.73
C SER A 320 -35.36 -2.60 26.19
N PRO A 321 -36.65 -2.44 26.56
CA PRO A 321 -37.13 -2.83 27.90
C PRO A 321 -36.92 -4.31 28.23
N LEU A 322 -36.91 -5.19 27.22
CA LEU A 322 -36.65 -6.63 27.40
C LEU A 322 -35.19 -6.90 27.78
N LEU A 323 -34.25 -6.11 27.24
CA LEU A 323 -32.83 -6.23 27.56
C LEU A 323 -32.46 -5.57 28.89
N GLN A 324 -33.37 -4.82 29.52
CA GLN A 324 -33.20 -4.26 30.87
C GLN A 324 -33.57 -5.28 31.97
N ASP A 325 -34.16 -6.43 31.62
CA ASP A 325 -34.46 -7.50 32.56
C ASP A 325 -33.15 -8.07 33.15
N VAL A 326 -33.12 -8.23 34.47
CA VAL A 326 -31.97 -8.75 35.22
C VAL A 326 -31.59 -10.17 34.75
N GLN A 327 -32.55 -11.01 34.36
CA GLN A 327 -32.27 -12.36 33.86
C GLN A 327 -31.60 -12.33 32.48
N VAL A 328 -31.98 -11.37 31.64
CA VAL A 328 -31.43 -11.19 30.29
C VAL A 328 -30.04 -10.56 30.36
N THR A 329 -29.85 -9.53 31.16
CA THR A 329 -28.54 -8.90 31.40
C THR A 329 -27.52 -9.86 32.04
N ALA A 330 -27.97 -10.73 32.94
CA ALA A 330 -27.16 -11.82 33.47
C ALA A 330 -26.77 -12.84 32.38
N GLY A 331 -27.72 -13.22 31.50
CA GLY A 331 -27.45 -14.08 30.34
C GLY A 331 -26.51 -13.47 29.31
N LEU A 332 -26.54 -12.14 29.16
CA LEU A 332 -25.63 -11.37 28.30
C LEU A 332 -24.21 -11.23 28.86
N LYS A 333 -23.96 -11.65 30.13
CA LYS A 333 -22.66 -11.51 30.81
C LYS A 333 -22.12 -10.07 30.79
N LEU A 334 -23.02 -9.07 30.78
CA LEU A 334 -22.67 -7.66 30.68
C LEU A 334 -21.70 -7.21 31.78
N GLN A 335 -21.98 -7.59 33.03
CA GLN A 335 -21.13 -7.29 34.18
C GLN A 335 -19.76 -7.94 34.06
N GLN A 336 -19.70 -9.20 33.63
CA GLN A 336 -18.45 -9.93 33.43
C GLN A 336 -17.56 -9.23 32.39
N ALA A 337 -18.09 -8.84 31.22
CA ALA A 337 -17.31 -8.18 30.18
C ALA A 337 -16.74 -6.81 30.66
N ALA A 338 -17.52 -6.05 31.44
CA ALA A 338 -17.08 -4.79 32.02
C ALA A 338 -16.00 -4.99 33.10
N GLU A 339 -16.17 -5.99 33.97
CA GLU A 339 -15.21 -6.35 35.02
C GLU A 339 -13.88 -6.83 34.42
N SER A 340 -13.93 -7.72 33.40
CA SER A 340 -12.75 -8.19 32.66
C SER A 340 -11.98 -7.03 32.03
N THR A 341 -12.68 -6.11 31.38
CA THR A 341 -12.06 -4.92 30.75
C THR A 341 -11.41 -3.99 31.78
N SER A 342 -12.06 -3.77 32.92
CA SER A 342 -11.52 -2.97 34.03
C SER A 342 -10.29 -3.62 34.67
N ALA A 343 -10.37 -4.92 34.95
CA ALA A 343 -9.27 -5.69 35.54
C ALA A 343 -8.05 -5.73 34.61
N ALA A 344 -8.25 -5.92 33.31
CA ALA A 344 -7.18 -5.89 32.32
C ALA A 344 -6.55 -4.49 32.20
N SER A 345 -7.33 -3.41 32.25
CA SER A 345 -6.79 -2.03 32.28
C SER A 345 -5.88 -1.81 33.48
N ALA A 346 -6.33 -2.19 34.68
CA ALA A 346 -5.55 -2.01 35.90
C ALA A 346 -4.21 -2.76 35.84
N LYS A 347 -4.18 -3.96 35.22
CA LYS A 347 -2.94 -4.71 35.00
C LYS A 347 -1.97 -4.02 34.04
N ILE A 348 -2.46 -3.34 33.00
CA ILE A 348 -1.64 -2.60 32.03
C ILE A 348 -1.10 -1.32 32.64
N ASP A 349 -1.96 -0.54 33.29
CA ASP A 349 -1.60 0.77 33.85
C ASP A 349 -0.48 0.61 34.91
N ASN A 350 -0.54 -0.44 35.73
CA ASN A 350 0.49 -0.80 36.72
C ASN A 350 1.85 -1.25 36.12
N ARG A 351 1.97 -1.32 34.78
CA ARG A 351 3.16 -1.86 34.09
C ARG A 351 3.84 -0.86 33.15
N LEU A 352 3.28 0.32 32.96
CA LEU A 352 3.84 1.36 32.06
C LEU A 352 5.24 1.83 32.48
N ASP A 353 5.59 1.72 33.77
CA ASP A 353 6.86 2.21 34.34
C ASP A 353 7.93 1.13 34.57
N ARG A 354 7.69 -0.13 34.20
CA ARG A 354 8.63 -1.24 34.48
C ARG A 354 9.61 -1.49 33.33
N GLU A 355 10.91 -1.65 33.64
CA GLU A 355 11.93 -2.05 32.67
C GLU A 355 12.06 -3.60 32.54
N GLY A 356 12.10 -4.11 31.31
CA GLY A 356 12.53 -5.48 30.98
C GLY A 356 11.47 -6.37 30.31
N PRO A 357 11.86 -7.47 29.64
CA PRO A 357 10.92 -8.42 29.08
C PRO A 357 10.15 -9.10 30.21
N SER A 358 8.82 -9.01 30.17
CA SER A 358 7.96 -9.66 31.15
C SER A 358 6.95 -10.56 30.45
N LEU A 359 6.95 -11.83 30.85
CA LEU A 359 5.87 -12.78 30.57
C LEU A 359 4.52 -12.14 30.91
N GLN A 360 4.51 -11.30 31.94
CA GLN A 360 3.36 -10.53 32.37
C GLN A 360 2.84 -9.49 31.36
N ALA A 361 3.67 -8.88 30.53
CA ALA A 361 3.17 -8.00 29.46
C ALA A 361 2.45 -8.80 28.38
N ALA A 362 2.96 -10.00 28.05
CA ALA A 362 2.27 -10.93 27.16
C ALA A 362 0.96 -11.44 27.77
N LEU A 363 0.94 -11.71 29.09
CA LEU A 363 -0.28 -12.06 29.82
C LEU A 363 -1.28 -10.89 29.88
N ALA A 364 -0.82 -9.65 30.10
CA ALA A 364 -1.68 -8.47 30.08
C ALA A 364 -2.31 -8.26 28.69
N LEU A 365 -1.54 -8.50 27.62
CA LEU A 365 -2.08 -8.54 26.26
C LEU A 365 -3.11 -9.67 26.09
N SER A 366 -2.81 -10.88 26.58
CA SER A 366 -3.75 -12.01 26.55
C SER A 366 -5.06 -11.66 27.27
N ASP A 367 -4.99 -11.02 28.44
CA ASP A 367 -6.16 -10.60 29.21
C ASP A 367 -6.96 -9.52 28.47
N ALA A 368 -6.29 -8.55 27.85
CA ALA A 368 -6.94 -7.51 27.06
C ALA A 368 -7.66 -8.06 25.82
N VAL A 369 -7.03 -9.03 25.13
CA VAL A 369 -7.63 -9.72 23.98
C VAL A 369 -8.83 -10.57 24.40
N SER A 370 -8.76 -11.26 25.54
CA SER A 370 -9.90 -11.97 26.12
C SER A 370 -11.05 -11.02 26.50
N ALA A 371 -10.75 -9.87 27.11
CA ALA A 371 -11.76 -8.87 27.45
C ALA A 371 -12.44 -8.27 26.20
N LEU A 372 -11.67 -8.06 25.11
CA LEU A 372 -12.21 -7.68 23.81
C LEU A 372 -13.15 -8.74 23.26
N GLN A 373 -12.77 -10.02 23.29
CA GLN A 373 -13.63 -11.12 22.85
C GLN A 373 -14.96 -11.16 23.64
N GLU A 374 -14.89 -11.07 24.96
CA GLU A 374 -16.08 -11.07 25.82
C GLU A 374 -17.00 -9.88 25.51
N SER A 375 -16.43 -8.69 25.31
CA SER A 375 -17.18 -7.48 24.96
C SER A 375 -17.87 -7.62 23.60
N LEU A 376 -17.15 -8.12 22.57
CA LEU A 376 -17.69 -8.34 21.24
C LEU A 376 -18.79 -9.41 21.22
N ALA A 377 -18.63 -10.50 21.97
CA ALA A 377 -19.65 -11.54 22.05
C ALA A 377 -20.93 -11.05 22.73
N ALA A 378 -20.80 -10.30 23.81
CA ALA A 378 -21.95 -9.69 24.49
C ALA A 378 -22.64 -8.64 23.60
N GLU A 379 -21.87 -7.79 22.92
CA GLU A 379 -22.38 -6.81 21.95
C GLU A 379 -23.14 -7.49 20.80
N ALA A 380 -22.55 -8.52 20.19
CA ALA A 380 -23.15 -9.27 19.10
C ALA A 380 -24.47 -9.96 19.50
N PHE A 381 -24.50 -10.58 20.70
CA PHE A 381 -25.70 -11.22 21.22
C PHE A 381 -26.80 -10.19 21.54
N ALA A 382 -26.45 -9.04 22.11
CA ALA A 382 -27.39 -7.95 22.32
C ALA A 382 -27.96 -7.42 21.00
N ALA A 383 -27.12 -7.19 19.99
CA ALA A 383 -27.54 -6.73 18.67
C ALA A 383 -28.48 -7.72 17.99
N LEU A 384 -28.20 -9.03 18.07
CA LEU A 384 -29.10 -10.11 17.61
C LEU A 384 -30.49 -10.00 18.24
N LEU A 385 -30.56 -9.92 19.58
CA LEU A 385 -31.82 -9.83 20.31
C LEU A 385 -32.59 -8.55 19.98
N THR A 386 -31.89 -7.41 19.90
CA THR A 386 -32.49 -6.12 19.51
C THR A 386 -33.10 -6.18 18.11
N LEU A 387 -32.36 -6.69 17.12
CA LEU A 387 -32.85 -6.81 15.74
C LEU A 387 -34.01 -7.79 15.62
N ARG A 388 -33.97 -8.90 16.37
CA ARG A 388 -35.06 -9.88 16.41
C ARG A 388 -36.33 -9.27 17.02
N GLN A 389 -36.19 -8.53 18.11
CA GLN A 389 -37.32 -7.82 18.73
C GLN A 389 -37.94 -6.80 17.76
N GLN A 390 -37.12 -6.04 17.02
CA GLN A 390 -37.58 -5.09 16.01
C GLN A 390 -38.31 -5.78 14.83
N ALA A 391 -37.95 -7.02 14.51
CA ALA A 391 -38.58 -7.79 13.42
C ALA A 391 -39.96 -8.37 13.79
N GLY A 392 -40.26 -8.54 15.07
CA GLY A 392 -41.54 -9.10 15.54
C GLY A 392 -41.69 -10.63 15.36
N PRO A 393 -42.88 -11.19 15.69
CA PRO A 393 -43.11 -12.63 15.66
C PRO A 393 -42.91 -13.22 14.26
N PRO A 394 -42.34 -14.44 14.15
CA PRO A 394 -42.15 -15.09 12.86
C PRO A 394 -43.51 -15.40 12.22
N VAL A 395 -43.63 -15.16 10.92
CA VAL A 395 -44.83 -15.52 10.16
C VAL A 395 -44.71 -16.99 9.75
N LEU A 396 -45.50 -17.86 10.40
CA LEU A 396 -45.61 -19.28 10.01
C LEU A 396 -46.27 -19.37 8.63
N GLN A 397 -45.60 -19.98 7.65
CA GLN A 397 -46.27 -20.42 6.43
C GLN A 397 -47.06 -21.71 6.73
N PRO A 398 -48.29 -21.86 6.24
CA PRO A 398 -49.07 -23.08 6.47
C PRO A 398 -48.39 -24.28 5.80
N ASN A 399 -48.18 -25.35 6.57
CA ASN A 399 -47.61 -26.62 6.11
C ASN A 399 -48.43 -27.21 4.94
N GLY A 400 -47.78 -27.39 3.79
CA GLY A 400 -48.33 -28.14 2.66
C GLY A 400 -48.27 -29.64 2.92
N ASN A 401 -49.32 -30.18 3.55
CA ASN A 401 -49.67 -31.60 3.46
C ASN A 401 -51.10 -31.68 2.89
N ALA A 402 -51.22 -31.69 1.56
CA ALA A 402 -52.41 -32.13 0.84
C ALA A 402 -51.94 -32.84 -0.45
N PRO A 403 -52.53 -33.99 -0.82
CA PRO A 403 -52.03 -34.80 -1.92
C PRO A 403 -52.38 -34.18 -3.28
N MET A 404 -51.44 -34.32 -4.22
CA MET A 404 -51.53 -33.87 -5.61
C MET A 404 -52.65 -34.60 -6.36
N GLU A 405 -53.62 -33.85 -6.88
CA GLU A 405 -54.44 -34.29 -8.03
C GLU A 405 -54.17 -33.40 -9.24
N ALA A 406 -54.08 -34.06 -10.40
CA ALA A 406 -53.74 -33.50 -11.69
C ALA A 406 -54.93 -32.81 -12.35
N ALA A 407 -54.69 -31.71 -13.08
CA ALA A 407 -55.50 -31.32 -14.23
C ALA A 407 -54.74 -30.39 -15.18
N VAL A 408 -54.96 -30.65 -16.46
CA VAL A 408 -54.32 -30.09 -17.65
C VAL A 408 -55.16 -28.91 -18.19
N THR A 409 -54.52 -28.02 -18.96
CA THR A 409 -54.98 -27.33 -20.20
C THR A 409 -55.09 -25.80 -20.22
N SER A 410 -54.39 -25.26 -21.23
CA SER A 410 -54.79 -24.23 -22.21
C SER A 410 -54.45 -22.74 -22.02
N ASP A 411 -54.04 -22.18 -23.17
CA ASP A 411 -53.56 -20.85 -23.51
C ASP A 411 -54.57 -19.69 -23.34
N ALA A 412 -54.08 -18.49 -22.99
CA ALA A 412 -54.32 -17.20 -23.69
C ALA A 412 -53.77 -16.00 -22.89
N ALA A 413 -53.17 -15.03 -23.58
CA ALA A 413 -52.61 -13.74 -23.10
C ALA A 413 -53.69 -12.76 -22.56
N PRO A 414 -53.41 -11.61 -21.86
CA PRO A 414 -52.21 -10.76 -21.94
C PRO A 414 -51.66 -10.17 -20.61
N LYS A 415 -50.50 -9.52 -20.74
CA LYS A 415 -49.74 -8.78 -19.72
C LYS A 415 -50.49 -7.50 -19.27
N ALA A 416 -51.15 -7.55 -18.12
CA ALA A 416 -51.35 -6.43 -17.20
C ALA A 416 -51.72 -7.01 -15.81
N ASP A 417 -51.41 -6.31 -14.73
CA ASP A 417 -51.80 -6.66 -13.34
C ASP A 417 -51.03 -7.74 -12.56
N LYS A 418 -49.76 -8.03 -12.92
CA LYS A 418 -48.80 -8.67 -11.97
C LYS A 418 -48.23 -7.74 -10.89
N LYS A 419 -48.68 -6.47 -10.79
CA LYS A 419 -48.17 -5.49 -9.81
C LYS A 419 -49.06 -5.32 -8.56
N ALA A 420 -50.33 -5.74 -8.59
CA ALA A 420 -51.25 -5.53 -7.47
C ALA A 420 -51.34 -6.73 -6.49
N ALA A 421 -51.15 -7.97 -6.97
CA ALA A 421 -51.28 -9.17 -6.13
C ALA A 421 -50.01 -9.55 -5.35
N LYS A 422 -48.84 -8.93 -5.61
CA LYS A 422 -47.57 -9.23 -4.91
C LYS A 422 -47.34 -8.35 -3.66
N LYS A 423 -48.33 -7.57 -3.24
CA LYS A 423 -48.22 -6.56 -2.18
C LYS A 423 -48.91 -6.91 -0.85
N LYS A 424 -49.48 -8.12 -0.72
CA LYS A 424 -50.02 -8.63 0.54
C LYS A 424 -49.33 -9.97 0.85
N GLY A 425 -48.39 -9.96 1.80
CA GLY A 425 -47.66 -11.17 2.22
C GLY A 425 -46.14 -11.01 2.42
N LYS A 426 -45.62 -9.78 2.61
CA LYS A 426 -44.24 -9.57 3.11
C LYS A 426 -44.27 -8.63 4.29
N THR A 427 -44.32 -9.17 5.51
CA THR A 427 -43.85 -8.44 6.69
C THR A 427 -42.34 -8.25 6.53
N ALA A 428 -41.94 -7.05 6.14
CA ALA A 428 -40.55 -6.71 5.89
C ALA A 428 -39.83 -6.55 7.24
N GLY A 429 -38.97 -7.50 7.58
CA GLY A 429 -37.93 -7.29 8.59
C GLY A 429 -37.01 -6.12 8.20
N PRO A 430 -36.19 -5.60 9.13
CA PRO A 430 -35.26 -4.52 8.85
C PRO A 430 -34.36 -4.89 7.66
N ALA A 431 -34.31 -4.04 6.63
CA ALA A 431 -33.44 -4.26 5.47
C ALA A 431 -31.99 -3.93 5.87
N LEU A 432 -31.26 -4.96 6.30
CA LEU A 432 -29.86 -4.88 6.74
C LEU A 432 -28.89 -4.91 5.55
N GLY A 433 -27.66 -4.44 5.80
CA GLY A 433 -26.53 -4.64 4.91
C GLY A 433 -26.24 -6.14 4.71
N LYS A 434 -25.63 -6.49 3.58
CA LYS A 434 -25.38 -7.91 3.26
C LYS A 434 -24.41 -8.58 4.23
N GLY A 435 -23.37 -7.85 4.66
CA GLY A 435 -22.35 -8.41 5.54
C GLY A 435 -22.84 -8.56 6.97
N SER A 436 -23.49 -7.53 7.51
CA SER A 436 -24.14 -7.59 8.83
C SER A 436 -25.33 -8.56 8.85
N GLY A 437 -26.11 -8.67 7.78
CA GLY A 437 -27.17 -9.67 7.65
C GLY A 437 -26.64 -11.11 7.66
N HIS A 438 -25.49 -11.36 7.05
CA HIS A 438 -24.82 -12.66 7.11
C HIS A 438 -24.31 -12.99 8.53
N LEU A 439 -23.69 -12.01 9.20
CA LEU A 439 -23.28 -12.15 10.60
C LEU A 439 -24.49 -12.45 11.51
N LEU A 440 -25.61 -11.72 11.34
CA LEU A 440 -26.85 -11.95 12.11
C LEU A 440 -27.36 -13.39 11.96
N SER A 441 -27.32 -13.94 10.75
CA SER A 441 -27.73 -15.33 10.49
C SER A 441 -26.85 -16.33 11.22
N ALA A 442 -25.53 -16.15 11.18
CA ALA A 442 -24.59 -17.03 11.88
C ALA A 442 -24.79 -16.98 13.41
N LEU A 443 -25.02 -15.78 13.95
CA LEU A 443 -25.31 -15.58 15.37
C LEU A 443 -26.64 -16.25 15.78
N ALA A 444 -27.68 -16.16 14.95
CA ALA A 444 -28.98 -16.79 15.21
C ALA A 444 -28.88 -18.32 15.23
N ALA A 445 -28.14 -18.92 14.29
CA ALA A 445 -27.86 -20.35 14.24
C ALA A 445 -27.14 -20.83 15.51
N ALA A 446 -26.07 -20.11 15.90
CA ALA A 446 -25.29 -20.42 17.09
C ALA A 446 -26.10 -20.28 18.39
N ALA A 447 -26.91 -19.22 18.51
CA ALA A 447 -27.81 -19.03 19.65
C ALA A 447 -28.89 -20.12 19.77
N SER A 448 -29.27 -20.74 18.65
CA SER A 448 -30.30 -21.79 18.59
C SER A 448 -29.75 -23.21 18.81
N GLY A 449 -28.43 -23.39 18.89
CA GLY A 449 -27.79 -24.70 19.09
C GLY A 449 -27.79 -25.61 17.85
N VAL A 450 -28.02 -25.06 16.66
CA VAL A 450 -27.97 -25.83 15.40
C VAL A 450 -26.51 -25.93 14.94
N SER A 451 -26.01 -27.15 14.75
CA SER A 451 -24.66 -27.41 14.22
C SER A 451 -24.73 -27.93 12.79
N GLY A 452 -24.06 -27.25 11.85
CA GLY A 452 -23.66 -27.81 10.55
C GLY A 452 -24.50 -27.44 9.32
N GLU A 453 -23.84 -26.77 8.36
CA GLU A 453 -24.03 -26.83 6.90
C GLU A 453 -25.45 -26.74 6.32
N ALA A 454 -26.15 -25.60 6.50
CA ALA A 454 -27.10 -25.05 5.51
C ALA A 454 -27.67 -23.72 6.01
N ALA A 455 -27.01 -22.59 5.72
CA ALA A 455 -27.61 -21.28 5.90
C ALA A 455 -27.37 -20.41 4.66
N GLU A 456 -27.91 -20.85 3.52
CA GLU A 456 -28.22 -19.91 2.44
C GLU A 456 -29.38 -19.01 2.86
N CYS A 457 -29.19 -17.72 2.61
CA CYS A 457 -29.98 -16.60 3.10
C CYS A 457 -31.51 -16.65 2.88
N ILE A 458 -32.22 -16.22 3.95
CA ILE A 458 -33.42 -15.34 3.98
C ILE A 458 -34.80 -15.99 3.69
N ASN A 459 -35.51 -16.32 4.78
CA ASN A 459 -36.88 -15.88 5.16
C ASN A 459 -37.49 -16.91 6.13
N ALA A 460 -37.78 -16.52 7.38
CA ALA A 460 -38.56 -17.30 8.35
C ALA A 460 -38.10 -18.79 8.50
N GLY A 461 -36.82 -19.00 8.84
CA GLY A 461 -36.29 -20.32 9.15
C GLY A 461 -36.61 -20.79 10.58
N PRO A 462 -36.30 -22.05 10.93
CA PRO A 462 -36.47 -22.59 12.29
C PRO A 462 -35.73 -21.77 13.36
N GLU A 463 -34.55 -21.26 13.04
CA GLU A 463 -33.69 -20.45 13.91
C GLU A 463 -34.36 -19.13 14.33
N ASP A 464 -35.09 -18.48 13.41
CA ASP A 464 -35.81 -17.24 13.66
C ASP A 464 -36.98 -17.44 14.67
N THR A 465 -37.50 -18.66 14.72
CA THR A 465 -38.56 -19.07 15.65
C THR A 465 -38.00 -19.40 17.03
N LEU A 466 -36.82 -20.03 17.10
CA LEU A 466 -36.14 -20.35 18.36
C LEU A 466 -35.64 -19.09 19.08
N VAL A 467 -35.01 -18.15 18.36
CA VAL A 467 -34.58 -16.87 18.95
C VAL A 467 -35.78 -15.99 19.36
N TRP A 468 -36.92 -16.10 18.67
CA TRP A 468 -38.15 -15.45 19.12
C TRP A 468 -38.71 -16.09 20.41
N GLY A 469 -38.61 -17.41 20.55
CA GLY A 469 -38.91 -18.12 21.79
C GLY A 469 -38.04 -17.67 22.97
N LEU A 470 -36.77 -17.32 22.69
CA LEU A 470 -35.86 -16.72 23.67
C LEU A 470 -36.39 -15.41 24.27
N LEU A 471 -37.10 -14.59 23.47
CA LEU A 471 -37.63 -13.30 23.89
C LEU A 471 -38.96 -13.37 24.66
N GLN A 472 -39.71 -14.48 24.56
CA GLN A 472 -41.09 -14.55 25.04
C GLN A 472 -41.27 -15.24 26.41
N ASN A 473 -40.48 -16.28 26.74
CA ASN A 473 -40.68 -17.09 27.97
C ASN A 473 -39.45 -17.91 28.39
N SER A 474 -38.22 -17.43 28.14
CA SER A 474 -37.03 -18.24 28.42
C SER A 474 -36.54 -18.16 29.85
N SER A 475 -36.12 -19.31 30.38
CA SER A 475 -35.41 -19.35 31.66
C SER A 475 -34.04 -18.68 31.54
N SER A 476 -33.48 -18.20 32.65
CA SER A 476 -32.09 -17.71 32.67
C SER A 476 -31.09 -18.75 32.13
N SER A 477 -31.42 -20.04 32.22
CA SER A 477 -30.61 -21.14 31.72
C SER A 477 -30.60 -21.23 30.19
N ASP A 478 -31.69 -20.89 29.51
CA ASP A 478 -31.80 -20.95 28.04
C ASP A 478 -31.08 -19.77 27.38
N LEU A 479 -31.22 -18.57 27.95
CA LEU A 479 -30.46 -17.39 27.55
C LEU A 479 -28.96 -17.57 27.76
N SER A 480 -28.56 -18.22 28.87
CA SER A 480 -27.16 -18.54 29.14
C SER A 480 -26.58 -19.55 28.14
N LYS A 481 -27.37 -20.52 27.68
CA LYS A 481 -26.96 -21.47 26.63
C LYS A 481 -26.80 -20.78 25.27
N ALA A 482 -27.77 -19.94 24.89
CA ALA A 482 -27.73 -19.20 23.64
C ALA A 482 -26.54 -18.22 23.58
N SER A 483 -26.32 -17.48 24.66
CA SER A 483 -25.16 -16.60 24.85
C SER A 483 -23.85 -17.36 24.73
N ARG A 484 -23.76 -18.56 25.33
CA ARG A 484 -22.58 -19.44 25.19
C ARG A 484 -22.36 -19.91 23.76
N GLY A 485 -23.43 -20.26 23.03
CA GLY A 485 -23.33 -20.61 21.61
C GLY A 485 -22.73 -19.48 20.77
N VAL A 486 -23.14 -18.24 21.01
CA VAL A 486 -22.54 -17.05 20.36
C VAL A 486 -21.09 -16.85 20.79
N GLN A 487 -20.78 -17.00 22.08
CA GLN A 487 -19.42 -16.91 22.60
C GLN A 487 -18.50 -17.95 21.93
N ASP A 488 -18.98 -19.18 21.75
CA ASP A 488 -18.25 -20.27 21.09
C ASP A 488 -18.10 -20.04 19.57
N LEU A 489 -19.05 -19.38 18.91
CA LEU A 489 -18.94 -18.98 17.49
C LEU A 489 -17.85 -17.92 17.29
N LEU A 490 -17.74 -16.97 18.21
CA LEU A 490 -16.83 -15.84 18.13
C LEU A 490 -15.48 -16.09 18.84
N ASP A 491 -15.23 -17.32 19.29
CA ASP A 491 -13.97 -17.69 19.91
C ASP A 491 -12.86 -17.86 18.86
N PRO A 492 -11.79 -17.05 18.92
CA PRO A 492 -10.71 -17.09 17.93
C PRO A 492 -9.93 -18.41 17.90
N LEU A 493 -9.98 -19.19 18.99
CA LEU A 493 -9.28 -20.46 19.12
C LEU A 493 -10.10 -21.65 18.60
N LYS A 494 -11.40 -21.46 18.33
CA LYS A 494 -12.29 -22.49 17.81
C LYS A 494 -12.30 -22.52 16.27
N PRO A 495 -12.47 -23.70 15.65
CA PRO A 495 -12.37 -23.85 14.20
C PRO A 495 -13.58 -23.30 13.43
N ASN A 496 -14.73 -23.13 14.08
CA ASN A 496 -15.99 -22.61 13.52
C ASN A 496 -15.93 -21.12 13.14
N LEU A 497 -15.00 -20.35 13.70
CA LEU A 497 -14.88 -18.93 13.36
C LEU A 497 -14.27 -18.69 11.97
N GLU A 498 -13.34 -19.53 11.52
CA GLU A 498 -12.61 -19.29 10.26
C GLU A 498 -13.53 -19.30 9.02
N PRO A 499 -14.50 -20.24 8.88
CA PRO A 499 -15.50 -20.19 7.81
C PRO A 499 -16.36 -18.92 7.81
N LEU A 500 -16.72 -18.41 8.99
CA LEU A 500 -17.47 -17.16 9.13
C LEU A 500 -16.64 -15.97 8.65
N LEU A 501 -15.38 -15.87 9.08
CA LEU A 501 -14.46 -14.82 8.63
C LEU A 501 -14.21 -14.89 7.11
N GLY A 502 -14.06 -16.09 6.55
CA GLY A 502 -13.92 -16.28 5.10
C GLY A 502 -15.14 -15.79 4.32
N SER A 503 -16.34 -16.11 4.81
CA SER A 503 -17.60 -15.67 4.19
C SER A 503 -17.79 -14.16 4.28
N LEU A 504 -17.48 -13.56 5.44
CA LEU A 504 -17.54 -12.11 5.62
C LEU A 504 -16.55 -11.39 4.68
N ARG A 505 -15.30 -11.87 4.56
CA ARG A 505 -14.32 -11.31 3.62
C ARG A 505 -14.80 -11.41 2.17
N SER A 506 -15.34 -12.55 1.77
CA SER A 506 -15.90 -12.73 0.41
C SER A 506 -17.05 -11.76 0.11
N ILE A 507 -17.96 -11.53 1.07
CA ILE A 507 -19.04 -10.54 0.94
C ILE A 507 -18.47 -9.13 0.83
N MET A 508 -17.45 -8.79 1.62
CA MET A 508 -16.79 -7.49 1.57
C MET A 508 -16.09 -7.30 0.22
N GLU A 509 -15.35 -8.28 -0.27
CA GLU A 509 -14.69 -8.26 -1.58
C GLU A 509 -15.72 -8.11 -2.71
N ALA A 510 -16.84 -8.83 -2.64
CA ALA A 510 -17.93 -8.73 -3.61
C ALA A 510 -18.66 -7.37 -3.56
N ASN A 511 -18.84 -6.78 -2.37
CA ASN A 511 -19.40 -5.44 -2.23
C ASN A 511 -18.40 -4.35 -2.68
N GLN A 512 -17.11 -4.56 -2.41
CA GLN A 512 -16.01 -3.76 -2.94
C GLN A 512 -15.82 -3.93 -4.46
N ALA A 513 -16.36 -4.97 -5.10
CA ALA A 513 -16.36 -5.13 -6.55
C ALA A 513 -17.24 -4.08 -7.28
N ARG A 514 -18.07 -3.30 -6.56
CA ARG A 514 -18.66 -2.04 -7.04
C ARG A 514 -17.77 -0.82 -6.77
N ARG A 515 -16.44 -0.95 -6.87
CA ARG A 515 -15.54 0.21 -6.85
C ARG A 515 -15.99 1.19 -7.93
N ARG A 516 -16.17 2.46 -7.56
CA ARG A 516 -16.18 3.54 -8.56
C ARG A 516 -14.89 3.38 -9.37
N PRO A 517 -14.95 3.28 -10.71
CA PRO A 517 -13.75 3.27 -11.53
C PRO A 517 -12.87 4.45 -11.13
N LYS A 518 -11.66 4.15 -10.64
CA LYS A 518 -10.71 5.14 -10.13
C LYS A 518 -9.33 4.78 -10.63
N VAL A 519 -8.64 5.78 -11.18
CA VAL A 519 -7.23 5.68 -11.55
C VAL A 519 -6.37 5.56 -10.29
N ALA A 520 -5.28 4.79 -10.35
CA ALA A 520 -4.35 4.68 -9.22
C ALA A 520 -3.91 6.06 -8.72
N LYS A 521 -3.78 6.22 -7.39
CA LYS A 521 -3.40 7.51 -6.79
C LYS A 521 -2.10 8.01 -7.40
N GLY A 522 -2.12 9.25 -7.90
CA GLY A 522 -0.98 9.90 -8.53
C GLY A 522 -0.74 9.51 -10.00
N ALA A 523 -1.58 8.69 -10.61
CA ALA A 523 -1.63 8.48 -12.05
C ALA A 523 -2.83 9.24 -12.65
N ARG A 524 -2.84 9.42 -13.97
CA ARG A 524 -3.94 10.07 -14.70
C ARG A 524 -4.14 9.44 -16.08
N ASP A 525 -5.38 9.44 -16.53
CA ASP A 525 -5.69 9.25 -17.94
C ASP A 525 -5.43 10.56 -18.69
N LEU A 526 -4.94 10.47 -19.92
CA LEU A 526 -4.82 11.61 -20.82
C LEU A 526 -5.94 11.53 -21.85
N VAL A 527 -6.75 12.59 -21.94
CA VAL A 527 -7.87 12.66 -22.88
C VAL A 527 -7.37 13.02 -24.29
N PRO A 528 -8.17 12.83 -25.36
CA PRO A 528 -7.70 13.01 -26.75
C PRO A 528 -7.00 14.35 -27.04
N ALA A 529 -7.57 15.46 -26.57
CA ALA A 529 -6.98 16.79 -26.73
C ALA A 529 -5.59 16.91 -26.07
N GLN A 530 -5.41 16.31 -24.88
CA GLN A 530 -4.13 16.29 -24.17
C GLN A 530 -3.11 15.42 -24.90
N MET A 531 -3.56 14.27 -25.42
CA MET A 531 -2.72 13.37 -26.22
C MET A 531 -2.22 14.04 -27.50
N MET A 532 -3.04 14.87 -28.15
CA MET A 532 -2.63 15.64 -29.33
C MET A 532 -1.50 16.62 -29.01
N VAL A 533 -1.63 17.39 -27.92
CA VAL A 533 -0.58 18.31 -27.45
C VAL A 533 0.70 17.55 -27.09
N ARG A 534 0.54 16.42 -26.38
CA ARG A 534 1.66 15.55 -26.01
C ARG A 534 2.41 15.01 -27.22
N GLN A 535 1.72 14.51 -28.24
CA GLN A 535 2.35 13.99 -29.45
C GLN A 535 3.09 15.08 -30.22
N ALA A 536 2.54 16.29 -30.32
CA ALA A 536 3.22 17.42 -30.96
C ALA A 536 4.53 17.78 -30.25
N ALA A 537 4.51 17.84 -28.91
CA ALA A 537 5.70 18.11 -28.10
C ALA A 537 6.75 16.98 -28.19
N ILE A 538 6.32 15.71 -28.17
CA ILE A 538 7.23 14.56 -28.38
C ILE A 538 7.88 14.63 -29.76
N GLY A 539 7.12 14.96 -30.80
CA GLY A 539 7.62 15.14 -32.16
C GLY A 539 8.67 16.25 -32.24
N ALA A 540 8.40 17.40 -31.62
CA ALA A 540 9.33 18.53 -31.53
C ALA A 540 10.66 18.14 -30.86
N LEU A 541 10.60 17.49 -29.70
CA LEU A 541 11.79 17.03 -28.98
C LEU A 541 12.57 15.97 -29.78
N THR A 542 11.87 15.01 -30.36
CA THR A 542 12.48 13.96 -31.20
C THR A 542 13.21 14.59 -32.40
N GLY A 543 12.62 15.62 -33.02
CA GLY A 543 13.23 16.36 -34.11
C GLY A 543 14.52 17.11 -33.72
N VAL A 544 14.65 17.55 -32.46
CA VAL A 544 15.91 18.11 -31.94
C VAL A 544 16.91 16.98 -31.68
N PHE A 545 16.52 15.93 -30.97
CA PHE A 545 17.44 14.83 -30.61
C PHE A 545 18.04 14.13 -31.85
N THR A 546 17.22 13.87 -32.86
CA THR A 546 17.66 13.26 -34.13
C THR A 546 18.54 14.18 -34.96
N ARG A 547 18.32 15.50 -34.91
CA ARG A 547 19.19 16.50 -35.55
C ARG A 547 20.60 16.50 -34.97
N HIS A 548 20.72 16.23 -33.68
CA HIS A 548 22.00 16.00 -33.01
C HIS A 548 22.50 14.56 -33.16
N GLY A 549 21.89 13.74 -34.02
CA GLY A 549 22.35 12.39 -34.35
C GLY A 549 22.20 11.37 -33.22
N ALA A 550 21.32 11.60 -32.25
CA ALA A 550 21.04 10.62 -31.22
C ALA A 550 20.17 9.47 -31.73
N VAL A 551 20.52 8.24 -31.32
CA VAL A 551 19.74 7.04 -31.62
C VAL A 551 18.68 6.78 -30.54
N ALA A 552 17.55 6.20 -30.91
CA ALA A 552 16.53 5.79 -29.96
C ALA A 552 16.86 4.43 -29.32
N ILE A 553 16.63 4.29 -28.02
CA ILE A 553 16.59 2.99 -27.34
C ILE A 553 15.31 2.86 -26.54
N ASP A 554 14.97 1.64 -26.14
CA ASP A 554 13.95 1.38 -25.13
C ASP A 554 14.41 0.27 -24.17
N THR A 555 13.92 0.31 -22.94
CA THR A 555 14.20 -0.70 -21.91
C THR A 555 12.88 -1.21 -21.33
N PRO A 556 12.87 -2.40 -20.71
CA PRO A 556 11.71 -2.88 -19.97
C PRO A 556 11.24 -1.86 -18.91
N VAL A 557 9.95 -1.89 -18.61
CA VAL A 557 9.34 -0.98 -17.61
C VAL A 557 9.78 -1.32 -16.17
N PHE A 558 10.15 -2.58 -15.94
CA PHE A 558 10.71 -3.08 -14.69
C PHE A 558 12.16 -3.54 -14.89
N GLU A 559 12.95 -3.37 -13.85
CA GLU A 559 14.32 -3.86 -13.74
C GLU A 559 14.40 -4.87 -12.59
N LEU A 560 15.45 -5.68 -12.54
CA LEU A 560 15.78 -6.42 -11.32
C LEU A 560 15.92 -5.43 -10.16
N ARG A 561 15.35 -5.74 -8.99
CA ARG A 561 15.38 -4.83 -7.82
C ARG A 561 16.81 -4.44 -7.44
N GLU A 562 17.75 -5.38 -7.56
CA GLU A 562 19.17 -5.14 -7.28
C GLU A 562 19.82 -4.12 -8.23
N THR A 563 19.34 -4.00 -9.47
CA THR A 563 19.82 -2.98 -10.43
C THR A 563 19.55 -1.57 -9.93
N LEU A 564 18.41 -1.37 -9.24
CA LEU A 564 17.98 -0.06 -8.74
C LEU A 564 18.43 0.22 -7.30
N THR A 565 18.81 -0.81 -6.55
CA THR A 565 19.13 -0.69 -5.13
C THR A 565 20.45 0.06 -4.93
N GLY A 566 20.45 1.04 -4.03
CA GLY A 566 21.66 1.78 -3.64
C GLY A 566 22.15 2.84 -4.65
N LYS A 567 21.41 3.08 -5.74
CA LYS A 567 21.77 4.08 -6.76
C LYS A 567 21.19 5.47 -6.51
N TYR A 568 20.08 5.55 -5.78
CA TYR A 568 19.29 6.77 -5.61
C TYR A 568 19.34 7.37 -4.19
N GLY A 569 20.25 6.90 -3.33
CA GLY A 569 20.33 7.40 -1.94
C GLY A 569 19.01 7.21 -1.18
N GLU A 570 18.52 8.28 -0.53
CA GLU A 570 17.26 8.27 0.24
C GLU A 570 16.02 8.01 -0.63
N ASP A 571 16.06 8.39 -1.92
CA ASP A 571 14.96 8.22 -2.86
C ASP A 571 14.70 6.74 -3.22
N SER A 572 15.63 5.84 -2.88
CA SER A 572 15.45 4.39 -3.06
C SER A 572 14.18 3.85 -2.36
N LYS A 573 13.73 4.52 -1.28
CA LYS A 573 12.48 4.17 -0.56
C LYS A 573 11.20 4.43 -1.36
N LEU A 574 11.31 5.20 -2.45
CA LEU A 574 10.20 5.63 -3.28
C LEU A 574 9.98 4.72 -4.51
N ILE A 575 10.72 3.61 -4.63
CA ILE A 575 10.59 2.68 -5.74
C ILE A 575 9.32 1.81 -5.59
N TYR A 576 8.65 1.52 -6.71
CA TYR A 576 7.56 0.56 -6.78
C TYR A 576 8.12 -0.86 -6.98
N ASP A 577 7.92 -1.73 -5.99
CA ASP A 577 8.25 -3.15 -6.10
C ASP A 577 7.05 -3.95 -6.61
N LEU A 578 7.33 -4.96 -7.44
CA LEU A 578 6.33 -5.95 -7.86
C LEU A 578 6.14 -7.00 -6.75
N ALA A 579 4.95 -7.61 -6.72
CA ALA A 579 4.68 -8.69 -5.78
C ALA A 579 5.57 -9.91 -6.10
N ASP A 580 6.09 -10.56 -5.06
CA ASP A 580 6.81 -11.82 -5.21
C ASP A 580 5.82 -12.93 -5.62
N GLN A 581 6.09 -13.56 -6.75
CA GLN A 581 5.31 -14.65 -7.32
C GLN A 581 6.14 -15.93 -7.51
N GLY A 582 7.27 -16.04 -6.78
CA GLY A 582 8.17 -17.21 -6.83
C GLY A 582 9.24 -17.15 -7.92
N GLY A 583 9.52 -15.96 -8.45
CA GLY A 583 10.50 -15.71 -9.50
C GLY A 583 11.52 -14.63 -9.14
N GLU A 584 12.05 -13.93 -10.16
CA GLU A 584 12.95 -12.80 -9.96
C GLU A 584 12.23 -11.64 -9.25
N ILE A 585 12.94 -10.95 -8.35
CA ILE A 585 12.38 -9.81 -7.64
C ILE A 585 12.56 -8.54 -8.48
N LEU A 586 11.44 -7.96 -8.90
CA LEU A 586 11.39 -6.87 -9.86
C LEU A 586 10.88 -5.58 -9.24
N SER A 587 11.33 -4.46 -9.80
CA SER A 587 10.89 -3.12 -9.42
C SER A 587 10.68 -2.25 -10.66
N LEU A 588 9.69 -1.37 -10.65
CA LEU A 588 9.49 -0.41 -11.74
C LEU A 588 10.64 0.61 -11.78
N ARG A 589 11.06 0.99 -12.98
CA ARG A 589 12.13 1.98 -13.17
C ARG A 589 11.77 3.34 -12.56
N TYR A 590 12.67 3.88 -11.75
CA TYR A 590 12.53 5.19 -11.09
C TYR A 590 12.89 6.35 -12.03
N ASP A 591 13.83 6.11 -12.93
CA ASP A 591 14.30 6.99 -13.99
C ASP A 591 14.70 6.20 -15.25
N LEU A 592 15.27 6.88 -16.26
CA LEU A 592 15.81 6.25 -17.46
C LEU A 592 17.36 6.16 -17.46
N THR A 593 18.03 6.91 -16.58
CA THR A 593 19.50 6.92 -16.46
C THR A 593 20.08 5.59 -15.99
N VAL A 594 19.52 4.99 -14.93
CA VAL A 594 20.03 3.72 -14.39
C VAL A 594 19.78 2.55 -15.36
N PRO A 595 18.58 2.40 -15.97
CA PRO A 595 18.38 1.46 -17.07
C PRO A 595 19.36 1.65 -18.23
N PHE A 596 19.72 2.90 -18.56
CA PHE A 596 20.72 3.19 -19.57
C PHE A 596 22.13 2.78 -19.14
N ALA A 597 22.55 3.04 -17.91
CA ALA A 597 23.85 2.59 -17.42
C ALA A 597 23.98 1.06 -17.43
N ARG A 598 22.91 0.36 -17.04
CA ARG A 598 22.81 -1.11 -17.17
C ARG A 598 22.86 -1.54 -18.63
N TYR A 599 22.20 -0.82 -19.54
CA TYR A 599 22.24 -1.09 -21.00
C TYR A 599 23.66 -1.03 -21.53
N VAL A 600 24.38 0.06 -21.24
CA VAL A 600 25.77 0.25 -21.66
C VAL A 600 26.66 -0.87 -21.13
N ALA A 601 26.52 -1.20 -19.84
CA ALA A 601 27.29 -2.27 -19.21
C ALA A 601 27.01 -3.66 -19.81
N LEU A 602 25.73 -4.04 -19.95
CA LEU A 602 25.33 -5.36 -20.44
C LEU A 602 25.79 -5.59 -21.88
N HIS A 603 25.67 -4.57 -22.74
CA HIS A 603 26.01 -4.68 -24.15
C HIS A 603 27.47 -4.33 -24.47
N GLY A 604 28.29 -4.01 -23.46
CA GLY A 604 29.69 -3.65 -23.65
C GLY A 604 29.88 -2.39 -24.52
N VAL A 605 28.94 -1.45 -24.46
CA VAL A 605 28.96 -0.24 -25.29
C VAL A 605 30.01 0.72 -24.74
N SER A 606 30.97 1.12 -25.57
CA SER A 606 32.01 2.09 -25.19
C SER A 606 31.64 3.54 -25.51
N GLN A 607 30.81 3.75 -26.55
CA GLN A 607 30.39 5.05 -27.02
C GLN A 607 28.97 4.97 -27.59
N ILE A 608 28.09 5.87 -27.14
CA ILE A 608 26.73 6.00 -27.67
C ILE A 608 26.18 7.39 -27.36
N LYS A 609 25.48 7.99 -28.31
CA LYS A 609 24.65 9.17 -28.12
C LYS A 609 23.20 8.77 -28.37
N ARG A 610 22.35 8.86 -27.36
CA ARG A 610 20.99 8.29 -27.40
C ARG A 610 19.94 9.23 -26.84
N TYR A 611 18.70 8.99 -27.24
CA TYR A 611 17.53 9.50 -26.53
C TYR A 611 16.59 8.36 -26.13
N HIS A 612 15.85 8.56 -25.04
CA HIS A 612 14.85 7.62 -24.54
C HIS A 612 13.66 8.40 -23.99
N MET A 613 12.45 8.15 -24.50
CA MET A 613 11.22 8.81 -24.05
C MET A 613 10.25 7.77 -23.51
N ALA A 614 10.06 7.75 -22.19
CA ALA A 614 9.36 6.67 -21.53
C ALA A 614 8.72 7.12 -20.21
N LYS A 615 7.71 6.37 -19.75
CA LYS A 615 7.13 6.53 -18.43
C LYS A 615 8.06 5.98 -17.34
N VAL A 616 8.09 6.68 -16.20
CA VAL A 616 8.81 6.31 -14.97
C VAL A 616 7.88 6.39 -13.76
N TYR A 617 8.27 5.73 -12.68
CA TYR A 617 7.40 5.46 -11.54
C TYR A 617 8.06 5.83 -10.22
N ARG A 618 7.46 6.77 -9.48
CA ARG A 618 7.98 7.23 -8.19
C ARG A 618 6.84 7.28 -7.17
N ARG A 619 6.98 6.61 -6.02
CA ARG A 619 5.99 6.57 -4.92
C ARG A 619 5.93 7.84 -4.09
N ASP A 620 6.13 8.97 -4.75
CA ASP A 620 6.15 10.28 -4.14
C ASP A 620 4.76 10.68 -3.60
N ASN A 621 4.68 11.75 -2.80
CA ASN A 621 3.42 12.36 -2.42
C ASN A 621 2.92 13.26 -3.57
N PRO A 622 1.85 12.84 -4.30
CA PRO A 622 1.45 13.51 -5.52
C PRO A 622 0.84 14.88 -5.23
N GLN A 623 1.17 15.86 -6.08
CA GLN A 623 0.57 17.19 -6.10
C GLN A 623 0.03 17.42 -7.51
N MET A 624 -1.20 16.97 -7.77
CA MET A 624 -1.79 16.92 -9.12
C MET A 624 -1.82 18.32 -9.77
N ASN A 625 -2.20 19.34 -8.99
CA ASN A 625 -2.28 20.73 -9.47
C ASN A 625 -0.92 21.37 -9.79
N ARG A 626 0.19 20.73 -9.38
CA ARG A 626 1.57 21.19 -9.62
C ARG A 626 2.36 20.24 -10.53
N GLY A 627 1.67 19.32 -11.21
CA GLY A 627 2.29 18.39 -12.15
C GLY A 627 3.22 17.34 -11.51
N ARG A 628 3.08 17.07 -10.21
CA ARG A 628 3.86 16.05 -9.50
C ARG A 628 3.06 14.76 -9.39
N PHE A 629 3.34 13.83 -10.30
CA PHE A 629 2.66 12.55 -10.43
C PHE A 629 3.52 11.40 -9.93
N ARG A 630 2.90 10.23 -9.73
CA ARG A 630 3.57 8.97 -9.42
C ARG A 630 3.94 8.17 -10.66
N GLU A 631 3.17 8.35 -11.73
CA GLU A 631 3.49 7.91 -13.09
C GLU A 631 3.60 9.16 -13.95
N PHE A 632 4.73 9.33 -14.64
CA PHE A 632 4.94 10.45 -15.57
C PHE A 632 5.98 10.11 -16.63
N MET A 633 5.99 10.85 -17.74
CA MET A 633 7.01 10.69 -18.77
C MET A 633 8.28 11.48 -18.47
N GLN A 634 9.41 10.84 -18.70
CA GLN A 634 10.71 11.49 -18.88
C GLN A 634 11.11 11.40 -20.34
N CYS A 635 11.82 12.41 -20.81
CA CYS A 635 12.49 12.41 -22.10
C CYS A 635 13.96 12.67 -21.85
N ASP A 636 14.81 11.68 -22.06
CA ASP A 636 16.22 11.75 -21.73
C ASP A 636 17.06 11.79 -23.00
N PHE A 637 18.12 12.59 -22.99
CA PHE A 637 19.16 12.66 -24.01
C PHE A 637 20.53 12.53 -23.34
N ASP A 638 21.34 11.57 -23.76
CA ASP A 638 22.59 11.24 -23.10
C ASP A 638 23.70 10.91 -24.09
N ILE A 639 24.93 11.29 -23.74
CA ILE A 639 26.16 10.98 -24.45
C ILE A 639 27.06 10.21 -23.49
N ALA A 640 27.34 8.95 -23.83
CA ALA A 640 28.27 8.09 -23.12
C ALA A 640 29.52 7.84 -23.98
N GLY A 641 30.68 7.85 -23.33
CA GLY A 641 31.98 7.60 -23.94
C GLY A 641 33.07 8.54 -23.42
N SER A 642 34.33 8.17 -23.69
CA SER A 642 35.48 9.01 -23.37
C SER A 642 35.75 10.01 -24.51
N TYR A 643 35.73 11.30 -24.18
CA TYR A 643 35.88 12.42 -25.11
C TYR A 643 36.74 13.53 -24.46
N PRO A 644 37.24 14.50 -25.23
CA PRO A 644 37.87 15.68 -24.65
C PRO A 644 36.93 16.41 -23.69
N PRO A 645 37.48 17.08 -22.65
CA PRO A 645 36.68 17.70 -21.60
C PRO A 645 35.62 18.67 -22.14
N MET A 646 34.43 18.61 -21.56
CA MET A 646 33.32 19.57 -21.74
C MET A 646 32.67 19.63 -23.13
N ILE A 647 33.17 18.92 -24.15
CA ILE A 647 32.52 18.90 -25.47
C ILE A 647 31.12 18.27 -25.40
N PRO A 648 30.93 17.05 -24.85
CA PRO A 648 29.59 16.46 -24.74
C PRO A 648 28.68 17.26 -23.80
N ASP A 649 29.25 17.84 -22.74
CA ASP A 649 28.52 18.66 -21.76
C ASP A 649 27.93 19.91 -22.43
N ALA A 650 28.71 20.58 -23.29
CA ALA A 650 28.26 21.71 -24.09
C ALA A 650 27.15 21.32 -25.09
N GLU A 651 27.30 20.17 -25.76
CA GLU A 651 26.28 19.67 -26.71
C GLU A 651 24.96 19.37 -25.99
N VAL A 652 24.99 18.72 -24.83
CA VAL A 652 23.78 18.42 -24.05
C VAL A 652 23.05 19.71 -23.63
N LEU A 653 23.78 20.74 -23.21
CA LEU A 653 23.20 22.04 -22.88
C LEU A 653 22.63 22.76 -24.11
N LYS A 654 23.29 22.63 -25.27
CA LYS A 654 22.76 23.16 -26.55
C LYS A 654 21.46 22.46 -26.94
N VAL A 655 21.41 21.13 -26.83
CA VAL A 655 20.20 20.33 -27.05
C VAL A 655 19.09 20.77 -26.11
N ALA A 656 19.41 21.02 -24.83
CA ALA A 656 18.46 21.52 -23.85
C ALA A 656 17.85 22.86 -24.26
N ALA A 657 18.69 23.82 -24.69
CA ALA A 657 18.24 25.12 -25.15
C ALA A 657 17.35 25.01 -26.41
N GLU A 658 17.79 24.30 -27.45
CA GLU A 658 17.03 24.14 -28.69
C GLU A 658 15.69 23.43 -28.47
N ALA A 659 15.66 22.41 -27.61
CA ALA A 659 14.44 21.70 -27.24
C ALA A 659 13.40 22.65 -26.63
N LEU A 660 13.82 23.52 -25.71
CA LEU A 660 12.92 24.45 -25.02
C LEU A 660 12.46 25.61 -25.92
N GLU A 661 13.34 26.11 -26.78
CA GLU A 661 13.00 27.07 -27.83
C GLU A 661 11.96 26.48 -28.79
N GLN A 662 12.14 25.23 -29.22
CA GLN A 662 11.22 24.53 -30.11
C GLN A 662 9.84 24.31 -29.47
N LEU A 663 9.78 24.07 -28.15
CA LEU A 663 8.52 23.94 -27.41
C LEU A 663 7.82 25.28 -27.17
N GLN A 664 8.50 26.42 -27.38
CA GLN A 664 7.93 27.77 -27.21
C GLN A 664 7.29 28.00 -25.84
N LEU A 665 7.95 27.58 -24.76
CA LEU A 665 7.45 27.68 -23.38
C LEU A 665 7.63 29.07 -22.75
N GLY A 666 8.21 30.02 -23.46
CA GLY A 666 8.56 31.35 -22.93
C GLY A 666 10.04 31.41 -22.55
N ASN A 667 10.42 32.43 -21.78
CA ASN A 667 11.80 32.60 -21.35
C ASN A 667 12.17 31.55 -20.29
N PHE A 668 13.36 30.98 -20.40
CA PHE A 668 13.89 30.00 -19.46
C PHE A 668 15.32 30.35 -19.06
N GLU A 669 15.76 29.76 -17.95
CA GLU A 669 17.13 29.90 -17.44
C GLU A 669 17.66 28.49 -17.09
N ILE A 670 18.82 28.14 -17.62
CA ILE A 670 19.55 26.91 -17.28
C ILE A 670 20.51 27.23 -16.15
N LYS A 671 20.12 26.91 -14.92
CA LYS A 671 21.00 26.99 -13.76
C LYS A 671 22.08 25.94 -13.90
N LEU A 672 23.34 26.32 -13.73
CA LEU A 672 24.48 25.43 -13.89
C LEU A 672 25.42 25.56 -12.70
N ASN A 673 25.95 24.45 -12.24
CA ASN A 673 26.99 24.36 -11.22
C ASN A 673 27.89 23.15 -11.49
N HIS A 674 28.89 22.92 -10.65
CA HIS A 674 29.80 21.79 -10.75
C HIS A 674 29.93 21.06 -9.41
N ARG A 675 29.85 19.72 -9.42
CA ARG A 675 29.89 18.90 -8.19
C ARG A 675 31.14 19.14 -7.36
N GLN A 676 32.31 19.19 -8.02
CA GLN A 676 33.58 19.44 -7.33
C GLN A 676 33.66 20.85 -6.71
N LEU A 677 32.98 21.86 -7.27
CA LEU A 677 32.89 23.19 -6.64
C LEU A 677 32.04 23.14 -5.38
N LEU A 678 30.91 22.44 -5.44
CA LEU A 678 30.05 22.25 -4.29
C LEU A 678 30.79 21.52 -3.15
N ASP A 679 31.50 20.43 -3.47
CA ASP A 679 32.27 19.67 -2.49
C ASP A 679 33.44 20.50 -1.92
N ALA A 680 34.15 21.26 -2.75
CA ALA A 680 35.20 22.16 -2.30
C ALA A 680 34.67 23.28 -1.39
N MET A 681 33.52 23.88 -1.73
CA MET A 681 32.85 24.88 -0.91
C MET A 681 32.51 24.32 0.48
N MET A 682 31.97 23.10 0.55
CA MET A 682 31.64 22.43 1.81
C MET A 682 32.89 22.19 2.65
N ALA A 683 33.97 21.72 2.03
CA ALA A 683 35.24 21.49 2.70
C ALA A 683 35.84 22.80 3.25
N LEU A 684 35.89 23.86 2.43
CA LEU A 684 36.41 25.18 2.82
C LEU A 684 35.54 25.86 3.88
N ALA A 685 34.23 25.63 3.86
CA ALA A 685 33.32 26.09 4.89
C ALA A 685 33.45 25.29 6.20
N GLY A 686 34.21 24.19 6.24
CA GLY A 686 34.40 23.35 7.42
C GLY A 686 33.20 22.44 7.72
N VAL A 687 32.47 22.02 6.69
CA VAL A 687 31.38 21.05 6.80
C VAL A 687 31.97 19.64 6.95
N PRO A 688 31.61 18.87 7.99
CA PRO A 688 32.03 17.48 8.11
C PRO A 688 31.52 16.65 6.94
N ALA A 689 32.34 15.74 6.40
CA ALA A 689 31.98 14.89 5.25
C ALA A 689 30.69 14.07 5.48
N SER A 690 30.43 13.64 6.73
CA SER A 690 29.20 12.93 7.11
C SER A 690 27.93 13.78 7.02
N LYS A 691 28.07 15.12 6.98
CA LYS A 691 26.95 16.07 6.92
C LYS A 691 26.76 16.70 5.55
N THR A 692 27.70 16.54 4.61
CA THR A 692 27.65 17.18 3.27
C THR A 692 26.29 17.02 2.60
N ARG A 693 25.73 15.81 2.56
CA ARG A 693 24.41 15.55 1.95
C ARG A 693 23.27 16.30 2.64
N ALA A 694 23.25 16.25 3.97
CA ALA A 694 22.25 16.96 4.75
C ALA A 694 22.34 18.47 4.49
N ILE A 695 23.55 19.03 4.37
CA ILE A 695 23.74 20.46 4.09
C ILE A 695 23.35 20.81 2.66
N CYS A 696 23.72 20.02 1.64
CA CYS A 696 23.23 20.21 0.27
C CYS A 696 21.69 20.25 0.20
N SER A 697 21.03 19.35 0.93
CA SER A 697 19.57 19.33 1.06
C SER A 697 18.98 20.59 1.71
N ALA A 698 19.71 21.28 2.59
CA ALA A 698 19.27 22.54 3.14
C ALA A 698 19.45 23.69 2.12
N ILE A 699 20.60 23.72 1.44
CA ILE A 699 20.89 24.73 0.40
C ILE A 699 19.88 24.66 -0.74
N ASP A 700 19.45 23.46 -1.15
CA ASP A 700 18.42 23.25 -2.18
C ASP A 700 17.11 24.02 -1.88
N LYS A 701 16.78 24.24 -0.60
CA LYS A 701 15.57 24.94 -0.18
C LYS A 701 15.66 26.46 -0.35
N LEU A 702 16.82 27.04 -0.66
CA LEU A 702 16.96 28.48 -0.92
C LEU A 702 16.16 28.95 -2.13
N ASP A 703 15.71 28.02 -2.96
CA ASP A 703 14.77 28.30 -4.05
C ASP A 703 13.36 28.68 -3.56
N LYS A 704 12.99 28.29 -2.33
CA LYS A 704 11.65 28.47 -1.74
C LYS A 704 11.65 29.19 -0.40
N GLU A 705 12.76 29.12 0.33
CA GLU A 705 12.89 29.60 1.70
C GLU A 705 13.98 30.68 1.81
N PRO A 706 13.79 31.68 2.68
CA PRO A 706 14.81 32.69 2.91
C PRO A 706 16.04 32.08 3.61
N TRP A 707 17.21 32.72 3.44
CA TRP A 707 18.46 32.29 4.08
C TRP A 707 18.34 32.09 5.59
N SER A 708 17.55 32.91 6.29
CA SER A 708 17.36 32.78 7.75
C SER A 708 16.76 31.43 8.14
N ALA A 709 15.79 30.91 7.39
CA ALA A 709 15.17 29.61 7.62
C ALA A 709 16.13 28.48 7.29
N VAL A 710 16.81 28.57 6.14
CA VAL A 710 17.80 27.56 5.70
C VAL A 710 18.97 27.48 6.67
N ARG A 711 19.45 28.62 7.18
CA ARG A 711 20.49 28.69 8.21
C ARG A 711 20.05 28.04 9.51
N ALA A 712 18.83 28.33 9.97
CA ALA A 712 18.27 27.73 11.18
C ALA A 712 18.19 26.19 11.03
N GLU A 713 17.74 25.67 9.89
CA GLU A 713 17.74 24.23 9.61
C GLU A 713 19.16 23.64 9.66
N MET A 714 20.13 24.28 9.01
CA MET A 714 21.53 23.81 9.00
C MET A 714 22.10 23.71 10.42
N VAL A 715 21.85 24.73 11.25
CA VAL A 715 22.43 24.84 12.59
C VAL A 715 21.66 23.99 13.61
N GLU A 716 20.35 24.20 13.70
CA GLU A 716 19.51 23.66 14.79
C GLU A 716 19.09 22.22 14.55
N GLN A 717 18.77 21.86 13.30
CA GLN A 717 18.26 20.53 12.96
C GLN A 717 19.37 19.59 12.49
N LYS A 718 20.28 20.09 11.64
CA LYS A 718 21.38 19.31 11.05
C LYS A 718 22.68 19.40 11.86
N GLY A 719 22.71 20.26 12.90
CA GLY A 719 23.81 20.37 13.86
C GLY A 719 25.10 20.91 13.24
N LEU A 720 25.03 21.76 12.21
CA LEU A 720 26.19 22.44 11.65
C LEU A 720 26.60 23.60 12.56
N SER A 721 27.91 23.91 12.65
CA SER A 721 28.33 25.09 13.41
C SER A 721 27.84 26.38 12.74
N PRO A 722 27.40 27.40 13.50
CA PRO A 722 27.00 28.70 12.96
C PRO A 722 28.05 29.31 12.03
N ALA A 723 29.33 29.25 12.43
CA ALA A 723 30.44 29.77 11.64
C ALA A 723 30.60 29.06 10.28
N ALA A 724 30.33 27.75 10.21
CA ALA A 724 30.35 27.03 8.94
C ALA A 724 29.17 27.42 8.05
N ALA A 725 27.97 27.59 8.62
CA ALA A 725 26.80 28.09 7.88
C ALA A 725 27.05 29.50 7.33
N ASP A 726 27.67 30.38 8.11
CA ASP A 726 27.99 31.75 7.71
C ASP A 726 29.11 31.79 6.65
N ARG A 727 30.04 30.84 6.66
CA ARG A 727 30.99 30.68 5.55
C ARG A 727 30.32 30.20 4.26
N ILE A 728 29.37 29.25 4.34
CA ILE A 728 28.58 28.82 3.18
C ILE A 728 27.88 30.04 2.56
N HIS A 729 27.22 30.87 3.38
CA HIS A 729 26.61 32.13 2.93
C HIS A 729 27.59 32.98 2.11
N GLY A 730 28.82 33.15 2.61
CA GLY A 730 29.87 33.92 1.94
C GLY A 730 30.25 33.40 0.55
N PHE A 731 29.99 32.13 0.22
CA PHE A 731 30.15 31.59 -1.12
C PHE A 731 28.90 31.79 -1.99
N ILE A 732 27.74 31.36 -1.50
CA ILE A 732 26.55 31.23 -2.35
C ILE A 732 25.71 32.51 -2.46
N LEU A 733 25.92 33.48 -1.56
CA LEU A 733 25.18 34.76 -1.49
C LEU A 733 26.13 35.96 -1.46
N SER A 734 27.37 35.82 -1.97
CA SER A 734 28.26 36.97 -2.19
C SER A 734 27.69 37.92 -3.24
N GLU A 735 28.12 39.19 -3.22
CA GLU A 735 27.68 40.17 -4.22
C GLU A 735 27.97 39.69 -5.65
N ASP A 736 29.16 39.14 -5.87
CA ASP A 736 29.55 38.56 -7.17
C ASP A 736 28.66 37.38 -7.55
N ALA A 737 28.45 36.41 -6.63
CA ALA A 737 27.64 35.23 -6.90
C ALA A 737 26.19 35.58 -7.26
N MET A 738 25.63 36.66 -6.70
CA MET A 738 24.26 37.10 -6.97
C MET A 738 24.16 37.99 -8.21
N ASN A 739 25.06 38.97 -8.37
CA ASN A 739 24.97 39.96 -9.44
C ASN A 739 25.52 39.44 -10.79
N LEU A 740 26.49 38.53 -10.75
CA LEU A 740 27.18 38.01 -11.94
C LEU A 740 26.68 36.63 -12.37
N ARG A 741 25.70 36.04 -11.69
CA ARG A 741 25.12 34.72 -12.03
C ARG A 741 24.74 34.58 -13.51
N ARG A 742 24.14 35.62 -14.11
CA ARG A 742 23.76 35.66 -15.55
C ARG A 742 24.88 36.13 -16.47
N GLN A 743 26.08 36.32 -15.93
CA GLN A 743 27.30 36.69 -16.63
C GLN A 743 28.35 35.61 -16.34
N PRO A 744 28.14 34.36 -16.79
CA PRO A 744 28.89 33.18 -16.33
C PRO A 744 30.41 33.33 -16.46
N GLN A 745 30.89 33.98 -17.52
CA GLN A 745 32.33 34.24 -17.71
C GLN A 745 32.90 35.26 -16.70
N GLN A 746 32.13 36.27 -16.31
CA GLN A 746 32.57 37.25 -15.30
C GLN A 746 32.56 36.63 -13.89
N LEU A 747 31.52 35.86 -13.55
CA LEU A 747 31.48 35.13 -12.29
C LEU A 747 32.63 34.10 -12.22
N LEU A 748 32.90 33.40 -13.32
CA LEU A 748 34.04 32.49 -13.39
C LEU A 748 35.37 33.21 -13.11
N ALA A 749 35.56 34.40 -13.68
CA ALA A 749 36.76 35.20 -13.44
C ALA A 749 36.89 35.62 -11.96
N ALA A 750 35.79 36.04 -11.33
CA ALA A 750 35.75 36.39 -9.91
C ALA A 750 36.08 35.19 -9.00
N LEU A 751 35.48 34.02 -9.26
CA LEU A 751 35.72 32.80 -8.49
C LEU A 751 37.13 32.21 -8.71
N SER A 752 37.76 32.53 -9.83
CA SER A 752 39.13 32.12 -10.18
C SER A 752 40.20 33.11 -9.71
N ALA A 753 39.81 34.20 -9.05
CA ALA A 753 40.76 35.20 -8.56
C ALA A 753 41.72 34.58 -7.52
N PRO A 754 43.01 34.98 -7.49
CA PRO A 754 43.99 34.38 -6.59
C PRO A 754 43.63 34.48 -5.10
N ASP A 755 42.91 35.53 -4.72
CA ASP A 755 42.42 35.82 -3.37
C ASP A 755 41.10 35.13 -3.03
N HIS A 756 40.38 34.57 -4.01
CA HIS A 756 39.15 33.82 -3.76
C HIS A 756 39.46 32.49 -3.06
N PRO A 757 38.68 32.06 -2.03
CA PRO A 757 38.99 30.84 -1.28
C PRO A 757 39.13 29.56 -2.12
N PHE A 758 38.45 29.48 -3.27
CA PHE A 758 38.60 28.36 -4.21
C PHE A 758 40.01 28.21 -4.79
N SER A 759 40.83 29.27 -4.84
CA SER A 759 42.22 29.20 -5.31
C SER A 759 43.08 28.24 -4.48
N SER A 760 42.71 28.03 -3.21
CA SER A 760 43.40 27.15 -2.27
C SER A 760 43.01 25.66 -2.39
N ASN A 761 41.98 25.33 -3.17
CA ASN A 761 41.48 23.96 -3.32
C ASN A 761 41.76 23.41 -4.73
N ALA A 762 42.38 22.22 -4.83
CA ALA A 762 42.78 21.64 -6.11
C ALA A 762 41.59 21.20 -6.98
N ASP A 763 40.56 20.62 -6.37
CA ASP A 763 39.36 20.17 -7.08
C ASP A 763 38.54 21.38 -7.57
N ALA A 764 38.48 22.45 -6.78
CA ALA A 764 37.83 23.69 -7.19
C ALA A 764 38.52 24.32 -8.41
N ARG A 765 39.86 24.38 -8.42
CA ARG A 765 40.61 24.88 -9.58
C ARG A 765 40.37 24.04 -10.83
N THR A 766 40.37 22.73 -10.69
CA THR A 766 40.06 21.79 -11.80
C THR A 766 38.66 22.06 -12.36
N ALA A 767 37.67 22.23 -11.49
CA ALA A 767 36.31 22.53 -11.88
C ALA A 767 36.17 23.90 -12.58
N LEU A 768 36.86 24.95 -12.09
CA LEU A 768 36.86 26.26 -12.73
C LEU A 768 37.51 26.23 -14.11
N GLU A 769 38.60 25.48 -14.29
CA GLU A 769 39.23 25.25 -15.60
C GLU A 769 38.29 24.53 -16.57
N GLN A 770 37.57 23.51 -16.09
CA GLN A 770 36.55 22.84 -16.89
C GLN A 770 35.39 23.79 -17.27
N LEU A 771 34.87 24.58 -16.32
CA LEU A 771 33.83 25.56 -16.59
C LEU A 771 34.28 26.64 -17.58
N LYS A 772 35.56 27.02 -17.57
CA LYS A 772 36.13 27.91 -18.59
C LYS A 772 35.98 27.33 -19.99
N ILE A 773 36.40 26.08 -20.18
CA ILE A 773 36.26 25.38 -21.47
C ILE A 773 34.79 25.30 -21.86
N LEU A 774 33.91 24.94 -20.92
CA LEU A 774 32.48 24.82 -21.16
C LEU A 774 31.86 26.16 -21.63
N PHE A 775 32.14 27.27 -20.95
CA PHE A 775 31.58 28.57 -21.32
C PHE A 775 32.10 29.06 -22.67
N ASP A 776 33.36 28.81 -23.00
CA ASP A 776 33.91 29.12 -24.32
C ASP A 776 33.23 28.31 -25.45
N LEU A 777 32.94 27.03 -25.20
CA LEU A 777 32.20 26.17 -26.14
C LEU A 777 30.75 26.66 -26.30
N LEU A 778 30.06 26.95 -25.19
CA LEU A 778 28.67 27.42 -25.20
C LEU A 778 28.52 28.79 -25.87
N HIS A 779 29.51 29.67 -25.72
CA HIS A 779 29.55 30.93 -26.46
C HIS A 779 29.59 30.70 -27.97
N ARG A 780 30.47 29.79 -28.43
CA ARG A 780 30.59 29.43 -29.86
C ARG A 780 29.35 28.71 -30.40
N MET A 781 28.66 27.95 -29.56
CA MET A 781 27.40 27.26 -29.89
C MET A 781 26.16 28.17 -29.77
N GLN A 782 26.34 29.44 -29.39
CA GLN A 782 25.24 30.39 -29.16
C GLN A 782 24.21 29.83 -28.16
N ALA A 783 24.71 29.30 -27.04
CA ALA A 783 23.90 28.78 -25.95
C ALA A 783 24.23 29.41 -24.59
N LEU A 784 25.31 30.23 -24.51
CA LEU A 784 25.75 30.84 -23.26
C LEU A 784 24.70 31.78 -22.64
N ASP A 785 23.91 32.46 -23.48
CA ASP A 785 22.90 33.43 -23.04
C ASP A 785 21.76 32.80 -22.22
N HIS A 786 21.58 31.49 -22.33
CA HIS A 786 20.60 30.71 -21.55
C HIS A 786 21.16 30.22 -20.21
N ILE A 787 22.46 30.38 -19.94
CA ILE A 787 23.14 29.81 -18.78
C ILE A 787 23.22 30.80 -17.63
N ALA A 788 22.82 30.35 -16.44
CA ALA A 788 23.07 31.02 -15.18
C ALA A 788 24.02 30.17 -14.32
N PHE A 789 25.23 30.67 -14.08
CA PHE A 789 26.17 30.01 -13.19
C PHE A 789 25.78 30.27 -11.73
N ASP A 790 25.27 29.24 -11.06
CA ASP A 790 24.54 29.37 -9.80
C ASP A 790 25.07 28.41 -8.73
N LEU A 791 25.81 28.96 -7.76
CA LEU A 791 26.39 28.18 -6.65
C LEU A 791 25.34 27.68 -5.65
N THR A 792 24.10 28.18 -5.70
CA THR A 792 22.99 27.68 -4.87
C THR A 792 22.43 26.36 -5.40
N LEU A 793 22.73 25.98 -6.65
CA LEU A 793 22.32 24.70 -7.22
C LEU A 793 23.13 23.57 -6.57
N ALA A 794 22.56 22.99 -5.51
CA ALA A 794 23.12 21.86 -4.76
C ALA A 794 22.34 20.55 -4.98
N ARG A 795 21.42 20.57 -5.95
CA ARG A 795 20.51 19.47 -6.28
C ARG A 795 21.16 18.49 -7.25
N GLY A 796 20.99 17.20 -7.00
CA GLY A 796 21.47 16.15 -7.90
C GLY A 796 21.31 14.77 -7.29
N LEU A 797 21.16 13.76 -8.14
CA LEU A 797 21.23 12.37 -7.70
C LEU A 797 22.67 12.07 -7.28
N ASP A 798 22.85 11.16 -6.31
CA ASP A 798 24.14 10.86 -5.67
C ASP A 798 25.24 10.41 -6.66
N TYR A 799 24.87 10.14 -7.92
CA TYR A 799 25.77 9.66 -8.96
C TYR A 799 26.45 10.74 -9.82
N TYR A 800 26.12 12.04 -9.66
CA TYR A 800 26.78 13.09 -10.45
C TYR A 800 28.23 13.34 -10.00
N THR A 801 29.15 13.44 -10.96
CA THR A 801 30.60 13.60 -10.77
C THR A 801 31.15 14.92 -11.28
N GLY A 802 30.44 15.61 -12.18
CA GLY A 802 30.91 16.83 -12.86
C GLY A 802 29.88 17.96 -12.86
N VAL A 803 29.61 18.54 -14.03
CA VAL A 803 28.57 19.57 -14.19
C VAL A 803 27.20 19.04 -13.74
N ILE A 804 26.42 19.94 -13.15
CA ILE A 804 25.01 19.72 -12.78
C ILE A 804 24.21 20.91 -13.25
N TYR A 805 22.99 20.67 -13.73
CA TYR A 805 22.13 21.74 -14.21
C TYR A 805 20.65 21.45 -13.99
N GLU A 806 19.88 22.52 -13.82
CA GLU A 806 18.43 22.51 -13.63
C GLU A 806 17.84 23.68 -14.42
N VAL A 807 16.76 23.43 -15.15
CA VAL A 807 16.12 24.43 -16.00
C VAL A 807 14.82 24.91 -15.37
N ILE A 808 14.67 26.22 -15.29
CA ILE A 808 13.46 26.88 -14.76
C ILE A 808 12.86 27.81 -15.82
N LEU A 809 11.55 28.04 -15.74
CA LEU A 809 10.89 29.09 -16.52
C LEU A 809 10.99 30.42 -15.77
N VAL A 810 11.29 31.49 -16.51
CA VAL A 810 11.39 32.85 -15.96
C VAL A 810 9.99 33.46 -15.92
N GLY A 811 9.57 33.91 -14.73
CA GLY A 811 8.26 34.55 -14.52
C GLY A 811 7.11 33.57 -14.21
N GLU A 812 7.33 32.26 -14.31
CA GLU A 812 6.35 31.23 -13.95
C GLU A 812 6.88 30.37 -12.78
N ASN A 813 6.08 30.18 -11.72
CA ASN A 813 6.46 29.35 -10.57
C ASN A 813 5.97 27.90 -10.74
N VAL A 814 6.53 27.19 -11.72
CA VAL A 814 6.21 25.78 -12.01
C VAL A 814 7.28 24.81 -11.47
N GLY A 815 8.35 25.34 -10.86
CA GLY A 815 9.55 24.59 -10.49
C GLY A 815 10.37 24.18 -11.72
N ALA A 816 11.36 23.32 -11.51
CA ALA A 816 12.21 22.86 -12.61
C ALA A 816 11.46 22.02 -13.66
N ILE A 817 11.80 22.24 -14.93
CA ILE A 817 11.18 21.58 -16.09
C ILE A 817 12.12 20.60 -16.78
N ALA A 818 13.43 20.74 -16.57
CA ALA A 818 14.45 19.80 -17.00
C ALA A 818 15.62 19.82 -16.01
N ALA A 819 16.39 18.74 -15.94
CA ALA A 819 17.60 18.65 -15.12
C ALA A 819 18.57 17.63 -15.70
N GLY A 820 19.83 17.72 -15.33
CA GLY A 820 20.84 16.75 -15.78
C GLY A 820 22.23 17.04 -15.22
N GLY A 821 23.20 16.33 -15.75
CA GLY A 821 24.60 16.48 -15.36
C GLY A 821 25.48 15.34 -15.85
N ARG A 822 26.75 15.40 -15.46
CA ARG A 822 27.78 14.38 -15.75
C ARG A 822 27.88 13.35 -14.64
N TYR A 823 27.92 12.05 -14.98
CA TYR A 823 27.80 10.92 -14.05
C TYR A 823 28.75 9.75 -14.41
N ASP A 824 30.06 9.99 -14.37
CA ASP A 824 31.04 9.09 -14.99
C ASP A 824 31.17 7.71 -14.31
N GLY A 825 30.83 7.60 -13.03
CA GLY A 825 30.98 6.36 -12.26
C GLY A 825 29.79 5.40 -12.35
N LEU A 826 28.64 5.80 -12.91
CA LEU A 826 27.41 5.01 -12.82
C LEU A 826 27.49 3.69 -13.59
N VAL A 827 28.09 3.70 -14.79
CA VAL A 827 28.29 2.50 -15.62
C VAL A 827 29.31 1.54 -14.97
N GLY A 828 30.34 2.11 -14.32
CA GLY A 828 31.35 1.34 -13.60
C GLY A 828 30.76 0.52 -12.46
N MET A 829 29.68 0.98 -11.84
CA MET A 829 29.00 0.21 -10.79
C MET A 829 28.31 -1.07 -11.31
N PHE A 830 28.13 -1.23 -12.61
CA PHE A 830 27.54 -2.43 -13.22
C PHE A 830 28.58 -3.33 -13.89
N SER A 831 29.56 -2.74 -14.58
CA SER A 831 30.54 -3.48 -15.38
C SER A 831 31.94 -3.57 -14.76
N GLY A 832 32.21 -2.82 -13.68
CA GLY A 832 33.55 -2.63 -13.13
C GLY A 832 34.45 -1.72 -13.97
N LYS A 833 33.98 -1.25 -15.14
CA LYS A 833 34.68 -0.34 -16.04
C LYS A 833 33.91 0.96 -16.19
N ASP A 834 34.56 2.08 -15.91
CA ASP A 834 33.94 3.39 -16.08
C ASP A 834 33.74 3.70 -17.57
N VAL A 835 32.53 4.16 -17.88
CA VAL A 835 32.17 4.78 -19.15
C VAL A 835 31.61 6.15 -18.82
N PRO A 836 32.39 7.23 -19.04
CA PRO A 836 31.95 8.59 -18.76
C PRO A 836 30.65 8.92 -19.48
N ALA A 837 29.75 9.65 -18.83
CA ALA A 837 28.44 9.96 -19.39
C ALA A 837 27.91 11.30 -18.90
N VAL A 838 27.17 11.99 -19.76
CA VAL A 838 26.47 13.25 -19.46
C VAL A 838 25.14 13.28 -20.21
N GLY A 839 24.11 13.85 -19.58
CA GLY A 839 22.80 13.94 -20.22
C GLY A 839 21.82 14.87 -19.53
N VAL A 840 20.65 15.01 -20.13
CA VAL A 840 19.55 15.87 -19.68
C VAL A 840 18.23 15.10 -19.74
N SER A 841 17.41 15.28 -18.73
CA SER A 841 16.05 14.74 -18.64
C SER A 841 15.03 15.86 -18.58
N PHE A 842 14.02 15.79 -19.44
CA PHE A 842 12.90 16.71 -19.48
C PHE A 842 11.72 16.14 -18.69
N GLY A 843 11.29 16.86 -17.65
CA GLY A 843 10.10 16.57 -16.85
C GLY A 843 8.85 17.02 -17.60
N ILE A 844 8.50 16.31 -18.66
CA ILE A 844 7.60 16.83 -19.70
C ILE A 844 6.16 17.09 -19.21
N GLU A 845 5.70 16.43 -18.14
CA GLU A 845 4.36 16.67 -17.59
C GLU A 845 4.13 18.12 -17.11
N ARG A 846 5.15 18.78 -16.56
CA ARG A 846 5.03 20.19 -16.15
C ARG A 846 4.91 21.10 -17.37
N MET A 847 5.67 20.79 -18.42
CA MET A 847 5.61 21.52 -19.69
C MET A 847 4.29 21.28 -20.41
N PHE A 848 3.72 20.07 -20.36
CA PHE A 848 2.44 19.75 -20.99
C PHE A 848 1.30 20.60 -20.46
N ASN A 849 1.22 20.85 -19.16
CA ASN A 849 0.15 21.71 -18.63
C ASN A 849 0.18 23.11 -19.24
N ILE A 850 1.38 23.68 -19.43
CA ILE A 850 1.58 25.00 -20.05
C ILE A 850 1.22 24.94 -21.55
N LEU A 851 1.66 23.90 -22.24
CA LEU A 851 1.36 23.70 -23.66
C LEU A 851 -0.13 23.47 -23.91
N GLU A 852 -0.81 22.71 -23.05
CA GLU A 852 -2.26 22.47 -23.10
C GLU A 852 -3.02 23.79 -22.92
N GLN A 853 -2.65 24.58 -21.92
CA GLN A 853 -3.26 25.90 -21.69
C GLN A 853 -3.09 26.80 -22.91
N ARG A 854 -1.86 26.94 -23.44
CA ARG A 854 -1.59 27.78 -24.61
C ARG A 854 -2.27 27.26 -25.87
N ALA A 855 -2.35 25.95 -26.06
CA ALA A 855 -3.07 25.35 -27.18
C ALA A 855 -4.58 25.62 -27.10
N ALA A 856 -5.15 25.55 -25.89
CA ALA A 856 -6.56 25.89 -25.65
C ALA A 856 -6.82 27.38 -25.90
N GLU A 857 -5.95 28.28 -25.42
CA GLU A 857 -6.05 29.73 -25.67
C GLU A 857 -5.96 30.06 -27.17
N ARG A 858 -5.01 29.45 -27.89
CA ARG A 858 -4.88 29.61 -29.36
C ARG A 858 -6.12 29.13 -30.10
N ALA A 859 -6.67 27.97 -29.72
CA ALA A 859 -7.89 27.44 -30.33
C ALA A 859 -9.09 28.37 -30.06
N ALA A 860 -9.25 28.83 -28.82
CA ALA A 860 -10.31 29.77 -28.45
C ALA A 860 -10.20 31.10 -29.21
N ALA A 861 -9.00 31.67 -29.36
CA ALA A 861 -8.76 32.88 -30.14
C ALA A 861 -9.09 32.68 -31.64
N ALA A 862 -8.91 31.47 -32.16
CA ALA A 862 -9.29 31.09 -33.51
C ALA A 862 -10.77 30.68 -33.67
N GLY A 863 -11.57 30.77 -32.60
CA GLY A 863 -13.01 30.49 -32.63
C GLY A 863 -13.38 29.01 -32.76
N HIS A 864 -12.49 28.09 -32.39
CA HIS A 864 -12.76 26.65 -32.43
C HIS A 864 -12.25 25.94 -31.16
N LYS A 865 -12.67 24.68 -30.96
CA LYS A 865 -12.15 23.84 -29.87
C LYS A 865 -10.76 23.31 -30.21
N LEU A 866 -9.99 22.93 -29.19
CA LEU A 866 -8.73 22.22 -29.39
C LEU A 866 -9.02 20.90 -30.12
N ARG A 867 -8.35 20.69 -31.26
CA ARG A 867 -8.61 19.53 -32.13
C ARG A 867 -8.16 18.24 -31.46
N GLU A 868 -9.03 17.24 -31.48
CA GLU A 868 -8.78 15.90 -30.94
C GLU A 868 -8.30 14.91 -32.01
N SER A 869 -8.42 15.28 -33.30
CA SER A 869 -8.00 14.47 -34.45
C SER A 869 -7.21 15.27 -35.49
N GLN A 870 -6.47 14.55 -36.33
CA GLN A 870 -5.69 15.10 -37.45
C GLN A 870 -6.47 15.14 -38.77
N THR A 871 -7.77 14.91 -38.74
CA THR A 871 -8.62 14.80 -39.94
C THR A 871 -8.57 16.09 -40.76
N GLN A 872 -8.13 15.97 -42.01
CA GLN A 872 -7.97 17.07 -42.95
C GLN A 872 -9.28 17.33 -43.71
N VAL A 873 -10.01 16.27 -44.05
CA VAL A 873 -11.22 16.38 -44.87
C VAL A 873 -12.34 15.45 -44.42
N LEU A 874 -13.55 15.99 -44.29
CA LEU A 874 -14.78 15.21 -44.10
C LEU A 874 -15.44 14.97 -45.46
N VAL A 875 -15.58 13.71 -45.86
CA VAL A 875 -16.35 13.30 -47.04
C VAL A 875 -17.82 13.14 -46.66
N ALA A 876 -18.64 14.02 -47.20
CA ALA A 876 -20.07 14.12 -46.96
C ALA A 876 -20.86 13.92 -48.27
N SER A 877 -22.16 13.72 -48.14
CA SER A 877 -23.03 13.63 -49.32
C SER A 877 -24.42 14.19 -49.05
N ILE A 878 -25.11 14.55 -50.13
CA ILE A 878 -26.50 15.04 -50.11
C ILE A 878 -27.39 14.00 -50.82
N GLY A 879 -28.42 13.50 -50.14
CA GLY A 879 -29.37 12.55 -50.71
C GLY A 879 -29.29 11.16 -50.09
N LYS A 880 -29.78 10.14 -50.81
CA LYS A 880 -29.91 8.76 -50.32
C LYS A 880 -29.01 7.80 -51.10
N ASN A 881 -28.59 6.71 -50.46
CA ASN A 881 -27.84 5.60 -51.05
C ASN A 881 -26.44 5.96 -51.58
N LEU A 882 -25.82 7.02 -51.05
CA LEU A 882 -24.49 7.49 -51.45
C LEU A 882 -23.34 7.02 -50.55
N GLN A 883 -23.60 6.04 -49.67
CA GLN A 883 -22.60 5.56 -48.72
C GLN A 883 -21.39 4.92 -49.41
N MET A 884 -21.62 4.15 -50.48
CA MET A 884 -20.53 3.50 -51.22
C MET A 884 -19.62 4.52 -51.88
N GLN A 885 -20.18 5.58 -52.45
CA GLN A 885 -19.41 6.64 -53.09
C GLN A 885 -18.60 7.45 -52.07
N ARG A 886 -19.17 7.73 -50.88
CA ARG A 886 -18.38 8.34 -49.79
C ARG A 886 -17.21 7.45 -49.37
N LEU A 887 -17.44 6.14 -49.27
CA LEU A 887 -16.40 5.17 -48.94
C LEU A 887 -15.30 5.12 -50.00
N GLU A 888 -15.65 5.08 -51.29
CA GLU A 888 -14.70 5.08 -52.41
C GLU A 888 -13.85 6.35 -52.43
N VAL A 889 -14.47 7.52 -52.24
CA VAL A 889 -13.73 8.79 -52.18
C VAL A 889 -12.81 8.82 -50.96
N CYS A 890 -13.29 8.41 -49.79
CA CYS A 890 -12.47 8.36 -48.58
C CYS A 890 -11.31 7.37 -48.72
N GLN A 891 -11.53 6.22 -49.36
CA GLN A 891 -10.50 5.22 -49.66
C GLN A 891 -9.40 5.81 -50.56
N ARG A 892 -9.74 6.60 -51.57
CA ARG A 892 -8.75 7.26 -52.45
C ARG A 892 -7.91 8.29 -51.70
N LEU A 893 -8.52 9.04 -50.79
CA LEU A 893 -7.82 9.99 -49.93
C LEU A 893 -6.86 9.26 -48.97
N TRP A 894 -7.32 8.20 -48.30
CA TRP A 894 -6.46 7.37 -47.46
C TRP A 894 -5.30 6.72 -48.22
N ALA A 895 -5.56 6.21 -49.42
CA ALA A 895 -4.51 5.63 -50.29
C ALA A 895 -3.42 6.64 -50.68
N SER A 896 -3.72 7.94 -50.55
CA SER A 896 -2.79 9.04 -50.82
C SER A 896 -2.18 9.65 -49.55
N GLY A 897 -2.41 9.04 -48.38
CA GLY A 897 -1.90 9.51 -47.09
C GLY A 897 -2.65 10.70 -46.50
N ILE A 898 -3.82 11.07 -47.05
CA ILE A 898 -4.65 12.16 -46.53
C ILE A 898 -5.55 11.65 -45.42
N ALA A 899 -5.54 12.31 -44.26
CA ALA A 899 -6.42 12.00 -43.15
C ALA A 899 -7.86 12.43 -43.49
N ALA A 900 -8.70 11.47 -43.85
CA ALA A 900 -10.09 11.70 -44.23
C ALA A 900 -11.07 10.90 -43.35
N GLU A 901 -12.30 11.39 -43.21
CA GLU A 901 -13.39 10.67 -42.53
C GLU A 901 -14.71 10.79 -43.30
N PHE A 902 -15.67 9.92 -43.01
CA PHE A 902 -17.05 10.03 -43.51
C PHE A 902 -18.04 9.55 -42.44
N GLY A 903 -19.28 10.05 -42.49
CA GLY A 903 -20.33 9.63 -41.57
C GLY A 903 -20.83 8.20 -41.82
N TYR A 904 -20.96 7.39 -40.76
CA TYR A 904 -21.39 5.98 -40.83
C TYR A 904 -22.89 5.75 -41.04
N LYS A 905 -23.71 6.81 -41.01
CA LYS A 905 -25.13 6.71 -41.38
C LYS A 905 -25.22 6.47 -42.89
N ALA A 906 -26.10 5.58 -43.35
CA ALA A 906 -26.31 5.37 -44.79
C ALA A 906 -26.73 6.67 -45.50
N ASN A 907 -27.66 7.41 -44.88
CA ASN A 907 -28.25 8.64 -45.42
C ASN A 907 -28.12 9.79 -44.39
N PRO A 908 -26.92 10.35 -44.21
CA PRO A 908 -26.69 11.43 -43.24
C PRO A 908 -27.31 12.75 -43.74
N VAL A 909 -27.82 13.57 -42.81
CA VAL A 909 -28.31 14.91 -43.13
C VAL A 909 -27.11 15.84 -43.32
N LEU A 910 -27.10 16.66 -44.38
CA LEU A 910 -25.97 17.57 -44.67
C LEU A 910 -25.65 18.51 -43.50
N LYS A 911 -26.67 19.10 -42.89
CA LYS A 911 -26.52 19.99 -41.73
C LYS A 911 -25.84 19.29 -40.53
N GLU A 912 -26.14 18.01 -40.29
CA GLU A 912 -25.47 17.25 -39.22
C GLU A 912 -24.00 16.99 -39.53
N GLN A 913 -23.68 16.68 -40.80
CA GLN A 913 -22.30 16.49 -41.25
C GLN A 913 -21.48 17.78 -41.14
N TRP A 914 -22.10 18.91 -41.48
CA TRP A 914 -21.49 20.23 -41.32
C TRP A 914 -21.21 20.56 -39.86
N ASN A 915 -22.23 20.43 -39.00
CA ASN A 915 -22.08 20.68 -37.57
C ASN A 915 -20.96 19.80 -36.98
N TYR A 916 -20.87 18.53 -37.41
CA TYR A 916 -19.78 17.65 -37.02
C TYR A 916 -18.41 18.18 -37.45
N ALA A 917 -18.25 18.62 -38.71
CA ALA A 917 -17.00 19.21 -39.18
C ALA A 917 -16.60 20.45 -38.37
N GLU A 918 -17.54 21.33 -38.04
CA GLU A 918 -17.30 22.52 -37.22
C GLU A 918 -16.93 22.16 -35.77
N GLU A 919 -17.67 21.25 -35.14
CA GLU A 919 -17.45 20.82 -33.76
C GLU A 919 -16.08 20.14 -33.58
N GLN A 920 -15.67 19.33 -34.56
CA GLN A 920 -14.37 18.63 -34.57
C GLN A 920 -13.22 19.49 -35.09
N GLY A 921 -13.51 20.68 -35.66
CA GLY A 921 -12.51 21.56 -36.24
C GLY A 921 -11.85 21.01 -37.51
N ILE A 922 -12.55 20.17 -38.28
CA ILE A 922 -12.07 19.63 -39.56
C ILE A 922 -11.99 20.79 -40.58
N PRO A 923 -10.84 21.02 -41.25
CA PRO A 923 -10.66 22.21 -42.06
C PRO A 923 -11.41 22.17 -43.39
N LEU A 924 -11.53 20.99 -44.01
CA LEU A 924 -12.19 20.83 -45.30
C LEU A 924 -13.40 19.92 -45.19
N MET A 925 -14.47 20.27 -45.88
CA MET A 925 -15.62 19.40 -46.09
C MET A 925 -15.83 19.22 -47.58
N LEU A 926 -15.73 17.99 -48.04
CA LEU A 926 -15.97 17.60 -49.41
C LEU A 926 -17.34 16.95 -49.51
N PHE A 927 -18.19 17.42 -50.43
CA PHE A 927 -19.54 16.87 -50.55
C PHE A 927 -20.03 16.81 -51.99
N PHE A 928 -20.90 15.83 -52.25
CA PHE A 928 -21.52 15.59 -53.56
C PHE A 928 -22.94 15.03 -53.40
N GLY A 929 -23.82 15.35 -54.34
CA GLY A 929 -25.10 14.70 -54.56
C GLY A 929 -25.05 13.76 -55.76
N ALA A 930 -26.23 13.33 -56.22
CA ALA A 930 -26.34 12.48 -57.42
C ALA A 930 -25.87 13.22 -58.68
N GLU A 931 -26.23 14.50 -58.83
CA GLU A 931 -25.84 15.33 -59.99
C GLU A 931 -24.33 15.54 -60.08
N GLU A 932 -23.68 15.89 -58.96
CA GLU A 932 -22.21 16.06 -58.96
C GLU A 932 -21.49 14.74 -59.30
N LEU A 933 -21.99 13.60 -58.81
CA LEU A 933 -21.43 12.28 -59.14
C LEU A 933 -21.58 11.92 -60.63
N GLU A 934 -22.72 12.21 -61.24
CA GLU A 934 -22.93 12.01 -62.68
C GLU A 934 -21.96 12.86 -63.52
N GLN A 935 -21.61 14.05 -63.03
CA GLN A 935 -20.64 14.95 -63.65
C GLN A 935 -19.18 14.62 -63.31
N GLY A 936 -18.94 13.64 -62.43
CA GLY A 936 -17.59 13.29 -61.95
C GLY A 936 -16.96 14.36 -61.05
N THR A 937 -17.77 15.20 -60.40
CA THR A 937 -17.31 16.35 -59.59
C THR A 937 -17.70 16.22 -58.11
N ALA A 938 -17.10 17.07 -57.28
CA ALA A 938 -17.51 17.31 -55.90
C ALA A 938 -17.33 18.78 -55.55
N LYS A 939 -17.98 19.24 -54.48
CA LYS A 939 -17.78 20.58 -53.91
C LYS A 939 -16.89 20.48 -52.69
N ILE A 940 -15.97 21.43 -52.53
CA ILE A 940 -15.14 21.58 -51.35
C ILE A 940 -15.46 22.89 -50.67
N LYS A 941 -15.68 22.80 -49.35
CA LYS A 941 -15.86 23.93 -48.48
C LYS A 941 -14.77 24.01 -47.43
N ILE A 942 -14.28 25.23 -47.19
CA ILE A 942 -13.39 25.55 -46.08
C ILE A 942 -14.24 25.84 -44.84
N VAL A 943 -14.15 24.95 -43.84
CA VAL A 943 -14.96 24.98 -42.62
C VAL A 943 -14.22 25.66 -41.46
N SER A 944 -12.89 25.59 -41.44
CA SER A 944 -12.04 26.26 -40.43
C SER A 944 -10.77 26.86 -41.04
N GLY A 945 -10.15 27.80 -40.32
CA GLY A 945 -8.94 28.52 -40.76
C GLY A 945 -9.21 29.92 -41.36
N PRO A 946 -8.17 30.63 -41.84
CA PRO A 946 -8.24 32.04 -42.23
C PRO A 946 -9.08 32.31 -43.49
N ARG A 947 -9.37 31.28 -44.30
CA ARG A 947 -10.25 31.37 -45.47
C ARG A 947 -11.69 30.92 -45.19
N LYS A 948 -12.07 30.73 -43.92
CA LYS A 948 -13.45 30.37 -43.55
C LYS A 948 -14.44 31.39 -44.11
N GLY A 949 -15.46 30.91 -44.83
CA GLY A 949 -16.48 31.75 -45.46
C GLY A 949 -16.24 32.08 -46.94
N SER A 950 -15.19 31.52 -47.55
CA SER A 950 -15.06 31.51 -49.01
C SER A 950 -16.19 30.72 -49.67
N ASP A 951 -16.47 31.03 -50.94
CA ASP A 951 -17.40 30.26 -51.75
C ASP A 951 -16.92 28.81 -51.91
N ASP A 952 -17.87 27.90 -52.15
CA ASP A 952 -17.57 26.49 -52.36
C ASP A 952 -16.86 26.32 -53.72
N GLU A 953 -15.74 25.57 -53.74
CA GLU A 953 -14.99 25.28 -54.96
C GLU A 953 -15.44 23.94 -55.56
N VAL A 954 -15.66 23.91 -56.88
CA VAL A 954 -15.98 22.66 -57.60
C VAL A 954 -14.69 22.01 -58.07
N VAL A 955 -14.49 20.74 -57.71
CA VAL A 955 -13.31 19.95 -58.07
C VAL A 955 -13.72 18.70 -58.83
N GLN A 956 -12.89 18.29 -59.79
CA GLN A 956 -13.03 16.97 -60.41
C GLN A 956 -12.68 15.88 -59.40
N LEU A 957 -13.49 14.83 -59.33
CA LEU A 957 -13.22 13.70 -58.43
C LEU A 957 -11.87 13.07 -58.75
N SER A 958 -11.38 13.10 -60.00
CA SER A 958 -10.04 12.63 -60.38
C SER A 958 -8.92 13.38 -59.65
N ASP A 959 -9.11 14.67 -59.39
CA ASP A 959 -8.07 15.61 -58.95
C ASP A 959 -8.15 15.93 -57.45
N ILE A 960 -9.14 15.33 -56.77
CA ILE A 960 -9.46 15.51 -55.34
C ILE A 960 -8.24 15.40 -54.41
N VAL A 961 -7.32 14.49 -54.71
CA VAL A 961 -6.10 14.27 -53.92
C VAL A 961 -5.18 15.46 -54.06
N ALA A 962 -4.87 15.86 -55.29
CA ALA A 962 -3.98 16.98 -55.58
C ALA A 962 -4.52 18.28 -54.96
N PHE A 963 -5.83 18.50 -55.05
CA PHE A 963 -6.48 19.67 -54.46
C PHE A 963 -6.36 19.68 -52.93
N VAL A 964 -6.74 18.60 -52.25
CA VAL A 964 -6.69 18.53 -50.78
C VAL A 964 -5.25 18.64 -50.27
N THR A 965 -4.27 18.07 -50.99
CA THR A 965 -2.84 18.26 -50.69
C THR A 965 -2.43 19.73 -50.79
N ALA A 966 -2.80 20.42 -51.87
CA ALA A 966 -2.48 21.83 -52.07
C ALA A 966 -3.14 22.77 -51.04
N CYS A 967 -4.33 22.43 -50.54
CA CYS A 967 -4.98 23.18 -49.46
C CYS A 967 -4.38 22.91 -48.07
N SER A 968 -3.62 21.81 -47.92
CA SER A 968 -3.02 21.40 -46.65
C SER A 968 -1.59 21.91 -46.46
N THR A 969 -0.90 22.28 -47.54
CA THR A 969 0.41 22.95 -47.56
C THR A 969 0.25 24.46 -47.51
#